data_AF-A0A2U1VNK9-F1
#
_entry.id   AF-A0A2U1VNK9-F1
#
_cell.length_a   1.000
_cell.length_b   1.000
_cell.length_c   1.000
_cell.angle_alpha   90.00
_cell.angle_beta   90.00
_cell.angle_gamma   90.00
#
_symmetry.space_group_name_H-M   'P 1'
#
loop_
_entity.id
_entity.type
_entity.pdbx_description
1 polymer ?
#
loop_
_entity_poly.entity_id
_entity_poly.type
_entity_poly.pdbx_seq_one_letter_code
_entity_poly.pdbx_strand_id
1 'polypeptide(L)'
;MASHILDSAASAAAHSGDRSGPATGRRLGVRAKLLLAFAGMAAMTVAASAVGLVSFAAVETPMAQIADTTLPEMELATRLAGESSRIATAAPTLDGADTQQERERIQSETQGRARTFLALVDDLANRRPRDPLLSEVRDTGKALIGTLDTENEAVARRLSAQARREAATARLTQVYDGFLKTLGPLVDRAGQALHDKGEALDGGTDRDMRSLSDAIRSMIALYDLRGSIAGALDAMNRSGTAPSAAAIAQLQQAYLESSSQVTATVGTLGDRLPPGTAGKIETLFLYGYGKGNVFDLRRAALDGTENSDGAVDRKLDDRLTEARARAAELLDALQAPLRRVQSEIKRANFDVRSQVQDAIQDLLGRGLDRFRTHLELSTYGTALAGVLNEAAQAPDAARLEVLEARFAATAMALDGRVSKLGDEGEGKGEDGAGKAAIAAAIDALSAFGRGDDGIIALRRAELAAGADTARVLADNRTLAERFATTVDRQIAAMKTEAETAVAGTGGTIAAGRRMLILFAIGSLVGAVALAWFVVGRHIVARLSLLSDAMRAIAAGDLNAAIPAVGADEIGDMTRALAVFRDTANAANEANARAETERRRAAGERRRAMVEMAESFESSVRGVLDRVAHVAGDMQGMAERMTRSADTTAAEATTAASTSQQAEGNVKAVAAATEELSASIQEIGSQVHASSQIARKAADEAERTDRTVEGLSQTANKIGEVVGLIQSIAGQTNLLALNATIEAARAGEAGKGFAVVASEVKLLAGQTAKATGEIQARIAEIQTASGTAVETIGAVTRTIARINEIAGEVAAAVEQQTAAVGEIAANIHDAADGTRAVSANIGAVTTAAASAEQASAVMVRSVDTVTGDAGRMRQEVDGFLSALRAS
;
A
#
# COMPACT_ATOMS: atom_id res chain seq x y z
N MET A 1 42.97 78.68 12.37
CA MET A 1 43.69 79.19 13.56
C MET A 1 45.16 79.28 13.20
N ALA A 2 45.78 80.44 13.46
CA ALA A 2 47.15 80.86 13.13
C ALA A 2 47.41 81.11 11.62
N SER A 3 47.11 82.27 11.01
CA SER A 3 47.76 83.59 11.13
C SER A 3 48.99 83.73 12.06
N HIS A 4 49.97 84.47 11.54
CA HIS A 4 51.20 84.99 12.14
C HIS A 4 52.51 84.33 11.72
N ILE A 5 53.39 85.23 11.29
CA ILE A 5 54.81 85.07 10.97
C ILE A 5 55.05 84.63 9.52
N LEU A 6 54.97 85.61 8.61
CA LEU A 6 56.03 85.93 7.65
C LEU A 6 55.65 87.27 6.99
N ASP A 7 55.89 88.36 7.73
CA ASP A 7 55.86 89.73 7.22
C ASP A 7 57.12 90.45 7.72
N SER A 8 58.07 90.63 6.81
CA SER A 8 59.27 91.51 6.84
C SER A 8 60.18 91.02 5.70
N ALA A 9 60.38 91.69 4.57
CA ALA A 9 60.31 93.11 4.32
C ALA A 9 60.01 93.42 2.83
N ALA A 10 59.10 94.37 2.67
CA ALA A 10 59.19 95.56 1.80
C ALA A 10 59.23 95.40 0.27
N SER A 11 58.02 95.53 -0.29
CA SER A 11 57.71 96.30 -1.49
C SER A 11 58.18 97.77 -1.39
N ALA A 12 58.94 98.22 -2.38
CA ALA A 12 59.03 99.60 -2.90
C ALA A 12 60.00 99.53 -4.10
N ALA A 13 59.80 100.14 -5.26
CA ALA A 13 58.77 100.99 -5.81
C ALA A 13 58.99 101.01 -7.33
N ALA A 14 57.93 101.27 -8.09
CA ALA A 14 58.07 101.76 -9.46
C ALA A 14 58.57 103.23 -9.45
N HIS A 15 59.22 103.63 -10.56
CA HIS A 15 59.61 104.98 -10.97
C HIS A 15 60.93 105.57 -10.40
N SER A 16 61.98 105.56 -11.22
CA SER A 16 62.50 106.75 -11.93
C SER A 16 63.98 106.61 -12.34
N GLY A 17 64.32 107.14 -13.52
CA GLY A 17 65.59 107.84 -13.74
C GLY A 17 66.84 107.04 -14.12
N ASP A 18 67.07 106.92 -15.43
CA ASP A 18 68.33 107.13 -16.15
C ASP A 18 69.65 107.28 -15.34
N ARG A 19 70.63 106.40 -15.60
CA ARG A 19 72.02 106.73 -15.95
C ARG A 19 72.88 105.49 -16.29
N SER A 20 73.76 105.70 -17.27
CA SER A 20 74.65 104.79 -17.96
C SER A 20 75.93 104.39 -17.19
N GLY A 21 76.41 103.16 -17.43
CA GLY A 21 77.75 102.67 -17.06
C GLY A 21 77.94 101.16 -17.36
N PRO A 22 79.02 100.70 -18.04
CA PRO A 22 79.15 99.31 -18.49
C PRO A 22 79.73 98.40 -17.39
N ALA A 23 79.07 97.27 -17.11
CA ALA A 23 79.58 96.24 -16.20
C ALA A 23 80.39 95.18 -16.96
N THR A 24 81.65 95.01 -16.53
CA THR A 24 82.63 94.05 -17.05
C THR A 24 82.28 92.61 -16.64
N GLY A 25 81.97 91.75 -17.61
CA GLY A 25 81.70 90.33 -17.40
C GLY A 25 82.96 89.53 -17.06
N ARG A 26 83.07 89.03 -15.82
CA ARG A 26 84.06 88.02 -15.42
C ARG A 26 83.75 86.70 -16.13
N ARG A 27 84.59 86.30 -17.10
CA ARG A 27 84.51 85.02 -17.80
C ARG A 27 84.97 83.87 -16.89
N LEU A 28 84.06 82.96 -16.52
CA LEU A 28 84.42 81.70 -15.87
C LEU A 28 85.33 80.86 -16.78
N GLY A 29 86.46 80.41 -16.26
CA GLY A 29 87.36 79.46 -16.92
C GLY A 29 86.73 78.08 -17.09
N VAL A 30 87.17 77.36 -18.14
CA VAL A 30 86.59 76.09 -18.62
C VAL A 30 86.49 75.01 -17.53
N ARG A 31 87.44 74.97 -16.58
CA ARG A 31 87.49 74.00 -15.47
C ARG A 31 86.32 74.15 -14.48
N ALA A 32 85.90 75.38 -14.19
CA ALA A 32 84.79 75.66 -13.27
C ALA A 32 83.42 75.34 -13.90
N LYS A 33 83.28 75.50 -15.22
CA LYS A 33 82.05 75.16 -15.95
C LYS A 33 81.82 73.63 -16.03
N LEU A 34 82.87 72.84 -16.14
CA LEU A 34 82.78 71.37 -16.16
C LEU A 34 82.40 70.78 -14.79
N LEU A 35 82.98 71.29 -13.70
CA LEU A 35 82.63 70.83 -12.34
C LEU A 35 81.17 71.10 -11.98
N LEU A 36 80.62 72.25 -12.40
CA LEU A 36 79.22 72.62 -12.17
C LEU A 36 78.25 71.70 -12.93
N ALA A 37 78.63 71.26 -14.15
CA ALA A 37 77.84 70.31 -14.93
C ALA A 37 77.81 68.91 -14.31
N PHE A 38 78.95 68.42 -13.79
CA PHE A 38 79.01 67.13 -13.10
C PHE A 38 78.23 67.13 -11.78
N ALA A 39 78.32 68.20 -10.99
CA ALA A 39 77.56 68.34 -9.76
C ALA A 39 76.03 68.35 -10.03
N GLY A 40 75.59 68.99 -11.11
CA GLY A 40 74.19 68.99 -11.53
C GLY A 40 73.68 67.60 -11.92
N MET A 41 74.47 66.81 -12.65
CA MET A 41 74.08 65.43 -12.99
C MET A 41 73.99 64.53 -11.76
N ALA A 42 74.97 64.61 -10.84
CA ALA A 42 74.95 63.81 -9.62
C ALA A 42 73.73 64.12 -8.73
N ALA A 43 73.35 65.39 -8.60
CA ALA A 43 72.17 65.79 -7.84
C ALA A 43 70.86 65.23 -8.44
N MET A 44 70.76 65.19 -9.78
CA MET A 44 69.60 64.62 -10.47
C MET A 44 69.48 63.10 -10.26
N THR A 45 70.60 62.38 -10.19
CA THR A 45 70.60 60.93 -9.92
C THR A 45 70.15 60.60 -8.49
N VAL A 46 70.54 61.42 -7.51
CA VAL A 46 70.09 61.28 -6.11
C VAL A 46 68.60 61.58 -5.99
N ALA A 47 68.11 62.64 -6.65
CA ALA A 47 66.68 62.96 -6.69
C ALA A 47 65.84 61.84 -7.33
N ALA A 48 66.31 61.25 -8.44
CA ALA A 48 65.65 60.11 -9.07
C ALA A 48 65.59 58.88 -8.14
N SER A 49 66.66 58.62 -7.39
CA SER A 49 66.72 57.52 -6.42
C SER A 49 65.75 57.72 -5.24
N ALA A 50 65.62 58.96 -4.75
CA ALA A 50 64.66 59.31 -3.70
C ALA A 50 63.20 59.14 -4.16
N VAL A 51 62.88 59.53 -5.40
CA VAL A 51 61.55 59.30 -6.00
C VAL A 51 61.24 57.81 -6.14
N GLY A 52 62.23 56.99 -6.52
CA GLY A 52 62.09 55.54 -6.58
C GLY A 52 61.77 54.90 -5.21
N LEU A 53 62.45 55.34 -4.15
CA LEU A 53 62.21 54.88 -2.78
C LEU A 53 60.80 55.23 -2.27
N VAL A 54 60.33 56.44 -2.53
CA VAL A 54 58.95 56.86 -2.17
C VAL A 54 57.90 56.08 -2.96
N SER A 55 58.15 55.82 -4.26
CA SER A 55 57.25 54.98 -5.08
C SER A 55 57.21 53.53 -4.61
N PHE A 56 58.32 52.98 -4.11
CA PHE A 56 58.35 51.62 -3.54
C PHE A 56 57.55 51.53 -2.24
N ALA A 57 57.77 52.48 -1.31
CA ALA A 57 57.01 52.53 -0.04
C ALA A 57 55.50 52.74 -0.24
N ALA A 58 55.12 53.47 -1.30
CA ALA A 58 53.72 53.65 -1.69
C ALA A 58 53.04 52.37 -2.21
N VAL A 59 53.81 51.35 -2.61
CA VAL A 59 53.32 50.03 -3.07
C VAL A 59 53.35 48.98 -1.96
N GLU A 60 54.35 49.05 -1.09
CA GLU A 60 54.56 48.10 0.00
C GLU A 60 53.38 48.09 0.99
N THR A 61 52.88 49.27 1.39
CA THR A 61 51.84 49.37 2.43
C THR A 61 50.50 48.75 2.00
N PRO A 62 49.95 49.04 0.79
CA PRO A 62 48.71 48.39 0.32
C PRO A 62 48.87 46.90 0.02
N MET A 63 50.03 46.48 -0.48
CA MET A 63 50.32 45.05 -0.72
C MET A 63 50.37 44.27 0.60
N ALA A 64 51.00 44.83 1.64
CA ALA A 64 51.01 44.23 2.97
C ALA A 64 49.58 44.14 3.55
N GLN A 65 48.75 45.18 3.37
CA GLN A 65 47.36 45.14 3.82
C GLN A 65 46.55 44.02 3.13
N ILE A 66 46.69 43.86 1.81
CA ILE A 66 46.00 42.79 1.06
C ILE A 66 46.52 41.41 1.48
N ALA A 67 47.84 41.24 1.61
CA ALA A 67 48.48 39.97 1.94
C ALA A 67 48.20 39.52 3.38
N ASP A 68 48.31 40.44 4.35
CA ASP A 68 48.28 40.11 5.78
C ASP A 68 46.87 40.20 6.38
N THR A 69 45.94 40.92 5.74
CA THR A 69 44.57 41.10 6.29
C THR A 69 43.47 40.63 5.33
N THR A 70 43.37 41.20 4.14
CA THR A 70 42.19 41.00 3.27
C THR A 70 42.10 39.58 2.69
N LEU A 71 43.23 38.98 2.30
CA LEU A 71 43.26 37.61 1.76
C LEU A 71 42.89 36.54 2.82
N PRO A 72 43.48 36.54 4.04
CA PRO A 72 43.05 35.61 5.10
C PRO A 72 41.57 35.74 5.49
N GLU A 73 41.02 36.96 5.50
CA GLU A 73 39.60 37.19 5.82
C GLU A 73 38.66 36.67 4.72
N MET A 74 39.03 36.84 3.43
CA MET A 74 38.29 36.25 2.32
C MET A 74 38.34 34.71 2.35
N GLU A 75 39.47 34.12 2.74
CA GLU A 75 39.59 32.66 2.90
C GLU A 75 38.64 32.15 3.99
N LEU A 76 38.59 32.83 5.14
CA LEU A 76 37.65 32.51 6.23
C LEU A 76 36.19 32.62 5.77
N ALA A 77 35.81 33.69 5.08
CA ALA A 77 34.47 33.87 4.55
C ALA A 77 34.09 32.78 3.53
N THR A 78 35.03 32.35 2.68
CA THR A 78 34.82 31.27 1.71
C THR A 78 34.66 29.91 2.39
N ARG A 79 35.50 29.61 3.41
CA ARG A 79 35.35 28.40 4.23
C ARG A 79 34.01 28.39 4.97
N LEU A 80 33.58 29.55 5.48
CA LEU A 80 32.30 29.72 6.17
C LEU A 80 31.11 29.43 5.23
N ALA A 81 31.15 29.92 3.99
CA ALA A 81 30.15 29.59 2.97
C ALA A 81 30.07 28.08 2.72
N GLY A 82 31.22 27.41 2.58
CA GLY A 82 31.30 25.96 2.38
C GLY A 82 30.73 25.15 3.55
N GLU A 83 31.05 25.52 4.80
CA GLU A 83 30.47 24.86 5.98
C GLU A 83 28.97 25.12 6.12
N SER A 84 28.47 26.32 5.78
CA SER A 84 27.02 26.61 5.81
C SER A 84 26.23 25.73 4.84
N SER A 85 26.78 25.49 3.63
CA SER A 85 26.16 24.63 2.64
C SER A 85 26.08 23.19 3.13
N ARG A 86 27.16 22.70 3.76
CA ARG A 86 27.19 21.37 4.38
C ARG A 86 26.20 21.22 5.53
N ILE A 87 26.04 22.25 6.35
CA ILE A 87 25.04 22.32 7.43
C ILE A 87 23.62 22.31 6.84
N ALA A 88 23.37 23.08 5.79
CA ALA A 88 22.06 23.09 5.12
C ALA A 88 21.72 21.73 4.47
N THR A 89 22.70 21.00 3.96
CA THR A 89 22.48 19.62 3.46
C THR A 89 22.25 18.58 4.55
N ALA A 90 22.54 18.90 5.83
CA ALA A 90 22.32 17.97 6.94
C ALA A 90 20.82 17.80 7.27
N ALA A 91 20.02 18.84 7.06
CA ALA A 91 18.58 18.85 7.26
C ALA A 91 17.87 17.70 6.50
N PRO A 92 17.93 17.63 5.14
CA PRO A 92 17.29 16.56 4.40
C PRO A 92 17.86 15.17 4.70
N THR A 93 19.15 15.05 5.09
CA THR A 93 19.70 13.75 5.52
C THR A 93 19.14 13.31 6.87
N LEU A 94 18.84 14.25 7.76
CA LEU A 94 18.24 13.98 9.06
C LEU A 94 16.77 13.59 8.91
N ASP A 95 16.02 14.28 8.06
CA ASP A 95 14.64 13.92 7.70
C ASP A 95 14.55 12.54 7.01
N GLY A 96 15.59 12.14 6.27
CA GLY A 96 15.67 10.83 5.63
C GLY A 96 16.10 9.67 6.55
N ALA A 97 16.38 9.91 7.84
CA ALA A 97 16.82 8.84 8.74
C ALA A 97 15.68 7.85 9.03
N ASP A 98 15.96 6.56 8.90
CA ASP A 98 15.00 5.46 9.11
C ASP A 98 15.01 4.93 10.54
N THR A 99 16.09 5.18 11.29
CA THR A 99 16.27 4.66 12.65
C THR A 99 16.75 5.72 13.63
N GLN A 100 16.43 5.50 14.90
CA GLN A 100 16.90 6.35 16.01
C GLN A 100 18.43 6.44 16.03
N GLN A 101 19.11 5.32 15.81
CA GLN A 101 20.57 5.23 15.83
C GLN A 101 21.21 6.03 14.68
N GLU A 102 20.63 5.94 13.49
CA GLU A 102 21.09 6.71 12.34
C GLU A 102 20.91 8.22 12.58
N ARG A 103 19.73 8.63 13.08
CA ARG A 103 19.48 10.02 13.45
C ARG A 103 20.49 10.53 14.47
N GLU A 104 20.78 9.79 15.53
CA GLU A 104 21.77 10.16 16.56
C GLU A 104 23.19 10.33 15.99
N ARG A 105 23.58 9.45 15.06
CA ARG A 105 24.85 9.57 14.34
C ARG A 105 24.91 10.86 13.51
N ILE A 106 23.89 11.11 12.69
CA ILE A 106 23.80 12.32 11.85
C ILE A 106 23.79 13.57 12.73
N GLN A 107 23.06 13.57 13.84
CA GLN A 107 23.01 14.68 14.79
C GLN A 107 24.40 14.97 15.40
N SER A 108 25.12 13.94 15.85
CA SER A 108 26.46 14.09 16.41
C SER A 108 27.45 14.69 15.41
N GLU A 109 27.42 14.20 14.16
CA GLU A 109 28.24 14.75 13.07
C GLU A 109 27.88 16.21 12.77
N THR A 110 26.59 16.54 12.73
CA THR A 110 26.07 17.87 12.46
C THR A 110 26.42 18.86 13.58
N GLN A 111 26.34 18.45 14.85
CA GLN A 111 26.75 19.29 15.97
C GLN A 111 28.24 19.60 15.97
N GLY A 112 29.09 18.63 15.60
CA GLY A 112 30.53 18.86 15.43
C GLY A 112 30.80 19.95 14.38
N ARG A 113 30.10 19.88 13.24
CA ARG A 113 30.20 20.89 12.17
C ARG A 113 29.66 22.25 12.59
N ALA A 114 28.51 22.29 13.27
CA ALA A 114 27.91 23.52 13.79
C ALA A 114 28.87 24.28 14.72
N ARG A 115 29.63 23.58 15.57
CA ARG A 115 30.68 24.19 16.42
C ARG A 115 31.82 24.80 15.60
N THR A 116 32.32 24.07 14.60
CA THR A 116 33.37 24.58 13.70
C THR A 116 32.89 25.81 12.94
N PHE A 117 31.65 25.77 12.45
CA PHE A 117 31.01 26.87 11.75
C PHE A 117 30.87 28.13 12.64
N LEU A 118 30.37 28.00 13.87
CA LEU A 118 30.28 29.14 14.80
C LEU A 118 31.65 29.71 15.15
N ALA A 119 32.67 28.86 15.31
CA ALA A 119 34.04 29.31 15.54
C ALA A 119 34.60 30.13 14.37
N LEU A 120 34.28 29.75 13.11
CA LEU A 120 34.65 30.51 11.92
C LEU A 120 33.93 31.87 11.86
N VAL A 121 32.64 31.92 12.21
CA VAL A 121 31.88 33.18 12.33
C VAL A 121 32.53 34.09 13.36
N ASP A 122 32.88 33.56 14.53
CA ASP A 122 33.47 34.35 15.61
C ASP A 122 34.89 34.83 15.29
N ASP A 123 35.72 34.02 14.62
CA ASP A 123 37.05 34.46 14.17
C ASP A 123 36.93 35.62 13.16
N LEU A 124 35.99 35.51 12.21
CA LEU A 124 35.75 36.58 11.23
C LEU A 124 35.22 37.86 11.89
N ALA A 125 34.29 37.73 12.84
CA ALA A 125 33.75 38.85 13.60
C ALA A 125 34.81 39.54 14.48
N ASN A 126 35.75 38.79 15.05
CA ASN A 126 36.85 39.33 15.85
C ASN A 126 37.86 40.11 15.00
N ARG A 127 38.10 39.69 13.76
CA ARG A 127 38.97 40.41 12.82
C ARG A 127 38.31 41.70 12.31
N ARG A 128 36.97 41.74 12.22
CA ARG A 128 36.21 42.90 11.76
C ARG A 128 35.08 43.33 12.72
N PRO A 129 35.40 43.89 13.90
CA PRO A 129 34.42 44.17 14.95
C PRO A 129 33.45 45.33 14.64
N ARG A 130 33.71 46.11 13.59
CA ARG A 130 32.85 47.25 13.16
C ARG A 130 31.99 46.94 11.94
N ASP A 131 32.03 45.72 11.44
CA ASP A 131 31.28 45.35 10.24
C ASP A 131 29.83 44.96 10.59
N PRO A 132 28.81 45.72 10.13
CA PRO A 132 27.42 45.44 10.43
C PRO A 132 26.93 44.12 9.82
N LEU A 133 27.51 43.66 8.70
CA LEU A 133 27.10 42.43 8.01
C LEU A 133 27.44 41.18 8.82
N LEU A 134 28.51 41.22 9.63
CA LEU A 134 28.93 40.06 10.44
C LEU A 134 27.98 39.77 11.61
N SER A 135 27.24 40.77 12.08
CA SER A 135 26.16 40.54 13.04
C SER A 135 25.01 39.74 12.43
N GLU A 136 24.61 40.08 11.19
CA GLU A 136 23.57 39.36 10.44
C GLU A 136 24.01 37.92 10.10
N VAL A 137 25.29 37.72 9.71
CA VAL A 137 25.88 36.40 9.47
C VAL A 137 25.80 35.54 10.75
N ARG A 138 26.17 36.09 11.90
CA ARG A 138 26.13 35.37 13.17
C ARG A 138 24.71 34.98 13.56
N ASP A 139 23.75 35.90 13.47
CA ASP A 139 22.37 35.64 13.86
C ASP A 139 21.69 34.63 12.92
N THR A 140 21.91 34.76 11.61
CA THR A 140 21.39 33.82 10.62
C THR A 140 22.03 32.43 10.78
N GLY A 141 23.34 32.38 11.07
CA GLY A 141 24.05 31.13 11.33
C GLY A 141 23.55 30.40 12.59
N LYS A 142 23.25 31.13 13.66
CA LYS A 142 22.62 30.56 14.86
C LYS A 142 21.20 30.06 14.59
N ALA A 143 20.41 30.82 13.81
CA ALA A 143 19.06 30.40 13.42
C ALA A 143 19.09 29.10 12.59
N LEU A 144 20.04 28.97 11.64
CA LEU A 144 20.22 27.76 10.84
C LEU A 144 20.51 26.53 11.71
N ILE A 145 21.40 26.66 12.70
CA ILE A 145 21.67 25.58 13.66
C ILE A 145 20.42 25.26 14.48
N GLY A 146 19.69 26.28 14.95
CA GLY A 146 18.45 26.09 15.71
C GLY A 146 17.37 25.35 14.92
N THR A 147 17.28 25.55 13.60
CA THR A 147 16.36 24.77 12.76
C THR A 147 16.75 23.29 12.69
N LEU A 148 18.04 22.95 12.66
CA LEU A 148 18.50 21.56 12.66
C LEU A 148 18.21 20.85 13.98
N ASP A 149 18.34 21.55 15.11
CA ASP A 149 17.95 20.99 16.41
C ASP A 149 16.43 20.74 16.46
N THR A 150 15.63 21.67 15.94
CA THR A 150 14.16 21.52 15.85
C THR A 150 13.77 20.35 14.94
N GLU A 151 14.46 20.20 13.81
CA GLU A 151 14.26 19.09 12.86
C GLU A 151 14.64 17.76 13.49
N ASN A 152 15.76 17.69 14.22
CA ASN A 152 16.17 16.50 14.96
C ASN A 152 15.09 16.04 15.95
N GLU A 153 14.52 16.96 16.71
CA GLU A 153 13.44 16.66 17.65
C GLU A 153 12.16 16.19 16.93
N ALA A 154 11.82 16.80 15.79
CA ALA A 154 10.66 16.38 14.99
C ALA A 154 10.85 14.97 14.40
N VAL A 155 12.02 14.68 13.83
CA VAL A 155 12.41 13.33 13.36
C VAL A 155 12.40 12.33 14.52
N ALA A 156 12.86 12.72 15.71
CA ALA A 156 12.80 11.88 16.90
C ALA A 156 11.38 11.47 17.28
N ARG A 157 10.44 12.43 17.25
CA ARG A 157 9.02 12.16 17.49
C ARG A 157 8.44 11.25 16.41
N ARG A 158 8.75 11.51 15.14
CA ARG A 158 8.31 10.68 14.00
C ARG A 158 8.76 9.22 14.16
N LEU A 159 10.05 8.99 14.36
CA LEU A 159 10.63 7.65 14.51
C LEU A 159 10.11 6.92 15.76
N SER A 160 9.92 7.63 16.87
CA SER A 160 9.33 7.04 18.08
C SER A 160 7.87 6.63 17.86
N ALA A 161 7.07 7.46 17.21
CA ALA A 161 5.68 7.13 16.88
C ALA A 161 5.61 5.95 15.90
N GLN A 162 6.46 5.93 14.88
CA GLN A 162 6.57 4.84 13.92
C GLN A 162 6.92 3.50 14.60
N ALA A 163 7.96 3.46 15.44
CA ALA A 163 8.35 2.25 16.15
C ALA A 163 7.25 1.72 17.09
N ARG A 164 6.55 2.62 17.80
CA ARG A 164 5.39 2.26 18.64
C ARG A 164 4.23 1.73 17.80
N ARG A 165 3.96 2.34 16.64
CA ARG A 165 2.91 1.92 15.70
C ARG A 165 3.20 0.53 15.15
N GLU A 166 4.42 0.27 14.69
CA GLU A 166 4.85 -1.04 14.21
C GLU A 166 4.72 -2.13 15.29
N ALA A 167 5.13 -1.81 16.53
CA ALA A 167 4.94 -2.71 17.67
C ALA A 167 3.44 -2.93 18.01
N ALA A 168 2.59 -1.92 17.84
CA ALA A 168 1.15 -2.05 18.02
C ALA A 168 0.52 -2.91 16.91
N THR A 169 0.90 -2.72 15.65
CA THR A 169 0.44 -3.55 14.51
C THR A 169 0.87 -5.01 14.67
N ALA A 170 2.10 -5.29 15.11
CA ALA A 170 2.54 -6.66 15.38
C ALA A 170 1.73 -7.33 16.50
N ARG A 171 1.41 -6.59 17.57
CA ARG A 171 0.56 -7.08 18.67
C ARG A 171 -0.90 -7.25 18.26
N LEU A 172 -1.42 -6.40 17.37
CA LEU A 172 -2.77 -6.52 16.82
C LEU A 172 -2.95 -7.89 16.15
N THR A 173 -1.98 -8.35 15.34
CA THR A 173 -2.04 -9.68 14.71
C THR A 173 -2.15 -10.81 15.74
N GLN A 174 -1.39 -10.73 16.84
CA GLN A 174 -1.43 -11.72 17.91
C GLN A 174 -2.78 -11.73 18.65
N VAL A 175 -3.32 -10.54 18.97
CA VAL A 175 -4.62 -10.40 19.63
C VAL A 175 -5.76 -10.85 18.72
N TYR A 176 -5.67 -10.57 17.42
CA TYR A 176 -6.63 -11.03 16.42
C TYR A 176 -6.64 -12.56 16.27
N ASP A 177 -5.47 -13.21 16.25
CA ASP A 177 -5.39 -14.68 16.28
C ASP A 177 -6.01 -15.27 17.56
N GLY A 178 -5.77 -14.62 18.71
CA GLY A 178 -6.43 -14.98 19.97
C GLY A 178 -7.95 -14.83 19.95
N PHE A 179 -8.45 -13.77 19.29
CA PHE A 179 -9.88 -13.57 19.05
C PHE A 179 -10.47 -14.71 18.20
N LEU A 180 -9.84 -15.08 17.08
CA LEU A 180 -10.30 -16.18 16.24
C LEU A 180 -10.27 -17.53 16.98
N LYS A 181 -9.24 -17.79 17.78
CA LYS A 181 -9.16 -18.99 18.64
C LYS A 181 -10.28 -19.06 19.69
N THR A 182 -10.77 -17.91 20.14
CA THR A 182 -11.91 -17.83 21.07
C THR A 182 -13.24 -18.03 20.35
N LEU A 183 -13.39 -17.42 19.16
CA LEU A 183 -14.63 -17.43 18.40
C LEU A 183 -14.87 -18.72 17.60
N GLY A 184 -13.82 -19.33 17.04
CA GLY A 184 -13.91 -20.54 16.21
C GLY A 184 -14.68 -21.68 16.88
N PRO A 185 -14.29 -22.12 18.09
CA PRO A 185 -15.01 -23.17 18.82
C PRO A 185 -16.48 -22.82 19.16
N LEU A 186 -16.85 -21.54 19.18
CA LEU A 186 -18.22 -21.10 19.41
C LEU A 186 -19.05 -21.15 18.13
N VAL A 187 -18.47 -20.77 16.99
CA VAL A 187 -19.07 -20.95 15.66
C VAL A 187 -19.30 -22.44 15.41
N ASP A 188 -18.28 -23.27 15.65
CA ASP A 188 -18.34 -24.72 15.43
C ASP A 188 -19.41 -25.37 16.32
N ARG A 189 -19.45 -25.04 17.61
CA ARG A 189 -20.48 -25.55 18.53
C ARG A 189 -21.89 -25.10 18.13
N ALA A 190 -22.05 -23.84 17.71
CA ALA A 190 -23.35 -23.35 17.25
C ALA A 190 -23.80 -24.03 15.95
N GLY A 191 -22.88 -24.27 15.01
CA GLY A 191 -23.11 -25.02 13.78
C GLY A 191 -23.46 -26.49 14.05
N GLN A 192 -22.70 -27.15 14.93
CA GLN A 192 -22.97 -28.52 15.35
C GLN A 192 -24.33 -28.63 16.06
N ALA A 193 -24.66 -27.71 16.96
CA ALA A 193 -25.95 -27.71 17.63
C ALA A 193 -27.14 -27.51 16.67
N LEU A 194 -26.96 -26.74 15.58
CA LEU A 194 -27.94 -26.63 14.50
C LEU A 194 -28.08 -27.95 13.73
N HIS A 195 -26.95 -28.59 13.41
CA HIS A 195 -26.92 -29.88 12.74
C HIS A 195 -27.60 -30.97 13.56
N ASP A 196 -27.20 -31.16 14.82
CA ASP A 196 -27.73 -32.18 15.73
C ASP A 196 -29.24 -32.01 15.95
N LYS A 197 -29.71 -30.75 16.05
CA LYS A 197 -31.16 -30.46 16.14
C LYS A 197 -31.90 -30.74 14.85
N GLY A 198 -31.28 -30.49 13.70
CA GLY A 198 -31.83 -30.86 12.39
C GLY A 198 -31.98 -32.37 12.24
N GLU A 199 -30.96 -33.13 12.64
CA GLU A 199 -30.99 -34.59 12.61
C GLU A 199 -32.03 -35.16 13.58
N ALA A 200 -32.14 -34.60 14.79
CA ALA A 200 -33.16 -34.98 15.77
C ALA A 200 -34.59 -34.71 15.28
N LEU A 201 -34.81 -33.62 14.53
CA LEU A 201 -36.08 -33.32 13.89
C LEU A 201 -36.41 -34.34 12.79
N ASP A 202 -35.46 -34.63 11.91
CA ASP A 202 -35.64 -35.60 10.81
C ASP A 202 -35.98 -36.99 11.36
N GLY A 203 -35.16 -37.52 12.28
CA GLY A 203 -35.37 -38.84 12.87
C GLY A 203 -36.58 -38.95 13.80
N GLY A 204 -37.02 -37.84 14.40
CA GLY A 204 -38.27 -37.79 15.17
C GLY A 204 -39.51 -37.79 14.27
N THR A 205 -39.52 -36.89 13.28
CA THR A 205 -40.64 -36.75 12.33
C THR A 205 -40.84 -38.04 11.52
N ASP A 206 -39.77 -38.68 11.07
CA ASP A 206 -39.85 -39.96 10.34
C ASP A 206 -40.45 -41.08 11.21
N ARG A 207 -40.05 -41.18 12.49
CA ARG A 207 -40.65 -42.16 13.42
C ARG A 207 -42.15 -41.94 13.61
N ASP A 208 -42.56 -40.70 13.85
CA ASP A 208 -43.96 -40.37 14.11
C ASP A 208 -44.83 -40.50 12.84
N MET A 209 -44.28 -40.15 11.67
CA MET A 209 -44.93 -40.35 10.36
C MET A 209 -45.13 -41.83 10.02
N ARG A 210 -44.15 -42.71 10.36
CA ARG A 210 -44.31 -44.16 10.23
C ARG A 210 -45.43 -44.69 11.13
N SER A 211 -45.44 -44.26 12.40
CA SER A 211 -46.51 -44.61 13.35
C SER A 211 -47.90 -44.18 12.84
N LEU A 212 -48.00 -42.96 12.31
CA LEU A 212 -49.22 -42.44 11.70
C LEU A 212 -49.65 -43.28 10.48
N SER A 213 -48.72 -43.61 9.58
CA SER A 213 -48.97 -44.45 8.40
C SER A 213 -49.46 -45.85 8.77
N ASP A 214 -48.84 -46.49 9.77
CA ASP A 214 -49.23 -47.80 10.27
C ASP A 214 -50.62 -47.77 10.92
N ALA A 215 -50.93 -46.72 11.69
CA ALA A 215 -52.24 -46.54 12.29
C ALA A 215 -53.33 -46.30 11.22
N ILE A 216 -53.06 -45.46 10.20
CA ILE A 216 -53.98 -45.26 9.06
C ILE A 216 -54.22 -46.56 8.31
N ARG A 217 -53.17 -47.31 7.97
CA ARG A 217 -53.28 -48.61 7.29
C ARG A 217 -54.15 -49.59 8.07
N SER A 218 -53.97 -49.62 9.39
CA SER A 218 -54.75 -50.47 10.29
C SER A 218 -56.21 -50.02 10.39
N MET A 219 -56.48 -48.72 10.33
CA MET A 219 -57.83 -48.19 10.29
C MET A 219 -58.55 -48.64 9.01
N ILE A 220 -57.89 -48.49 7.85
CA ILE A 220 -58.43 -48.91 6.55
C ILE A 220 -58.77 -50.40 6.59
N ALA A 221 -57.83 -51.24 7.04
CA ALA A 221 -58.05 -52.67 7.17
C ALA A 221 -59.21 -53.01 8.14
N LEU A 222 -59.38 -52.29 9.26
CA LEU A 222 -60.52 -52.50 10.16
C LEU A 222 -61.87 -52.12 9.52
N TYR A 223 -61.91 -51.06 8.70
CA TYR A 223 -63.11 -50.69 7.95
C TYR A 223 -63.42 -51.67 6.83
N ASP A 224 -62.41 -52.14 6.10
CA ASP A 224 -62.55 -53.18 5.07
C ASP A 224 -63.08 -54.46 5.70
N LEU A 225 -62.51 -54.90 6.82
CA LEU A 225 -62.98 -56.06 7.57
C LEU A 225 -64.46 -55.92 7.97
N ARG A 226 -64.83 -54.76 8.52
CA ARG A 226 -66.22 -54.45 8.91
C ARG A 226 -67.15 -54.49 7.69
N GLY A 227 -66.73 -53.89 6.58
CA GLY A 227 -67.46 -53.83 5.32
C GLY A 227 -67.68 -55.21 4.71
N SER A 228 -66.62 -56.03 4.62
CA SER A 228 -66.71 -57.39 4.06
C SER A 228 -67.52 -58.35 4.97
N ILE A 229 -67.49 -58.20 6.30
CA ILE A 229 -68.39 -58.95 7.21
C ILE A 229 -69.85 -58.56 6.94
N ALA A 230 -70.14 -57.26 6.79
CA ALA A 230 -71.48 -56.79 6.49
C ALA A 230 -71.96 -57.23 5.11
N GLY A 231 -71.07 -57.23 4.10
CA GLY A 231 -71.35 -57.73 2.75
C GLY A 231 -71.67 -59.23 2.72
N ALA A 232 -70.90 -60.04 3.46
CA ALA A 232 -71.20 -61.46 3.63
C ALA A 232 -72.57 -61.68 4.29
N LEU A 233 -72.91 -60.89 5.32
CA LEU A 233 -74.21 -60.97 5.97
C LEU A 233 -75.37 -60.53 5.04
N ASP A 234 -75.19 -59.46 4.27
CA ASP A 234 -76.18 -58.98 3.29
C ASP A 234 -76.48 -60.05 2.23
N ALA A 235 -75.43 -60.69 1.70
CA ALA A 235 -75.56 -61.76 0.73
C ALA A 235 -76.37 -62.95 1.30
N MET A 236 -76.12 -63.34 2.56
CA MET A 236 -76.91 -64.36 3.24
C MET A 236 -78.37 -63.90 3.44
N ASN A 237 -78.60 -62.69 3.96
CA ASN A 237 -79.94 -62.16 4.20
C ASN A 237 -80.80 -62.09 2.94
N ARG A 238 -80.24 -61.56 1.85
CA ARG A 238 -80.93 -61.44 0.56
C ARG A 238 -81.17 -62.81 -0.08
N SER A 239 -80.34 -63.81 0.23
CA SER A 239 -80.58 -65.18 -0.20
C SER A 239 -81.85 -65.73 0.42
N GLY A 240 -82.16 -65.38 1.68
CA GLY A 240 -83.36 -65.82 2.39
C GLY A 240 -84.69 -65.56 1.64
N THR A 241 -84.73 -64.52 0.81
CA THR A 241 -85.93 -64.14 0.02
C THR A 241 -85.69 -64.22 -1.50
N ALA A 242 -84.59 -64.81 -1.95
CA ALA A 242 -84.22 -64.83 -3.36
C ALA A 242 -85.28 -65.58 -4.22
N PRO A 243 -85.71 -65.03 -5.37
CA PRO A 243 -86.84 -65.56 -6.13
C PRO A 243 -86.49 -66.74 -7.06
N SER A 244 -85.21 -67.03 -7.28
CA SER A 244 -84.76 -68.06 -8.22
C SER A 244 -83.41 -68.65 -7.84
N ALA A 245 -83.12 -69.86 -8.34
CA ALA A 245 -81.82 -70.52 -8.16
C ALA A 245 -80.65 -69.69 -8.72
N ALA A 246 -80.86 -68.95 -9.82
CA ALA A 246 -79.85 -68.06 -10.40
C ALA A 246 -79.51 -66.88 -9.47
N ALA A 247 -80.53 -66.28 -8.84
CA ALA A 247 -80.33 -65.20 -7.86
C ALA A 247 -79.58 -65.70 -6.60
N ILE A 248 -79.87 -66.92 -6.15
CA ILE A 248 -79.15 -67.57 -5.04
C ILE A 248 -77.68 -67.77 -5.40
N ALA A 249 -77.36 -68.25 -6.61
CA ALA A 249 -75.98 -68.46 -7.05
C ALA A 249 -75.16 -67.17 -7.11
N GLN A 250 -75.75 -66.07 -7.59
CA GLN A 250 -75.09 -64.76 -7.59
C GLN A 250 -74.80 -64.24 -6.19
N LEU A 251 -75.76 -64.37 -5.26
CA LEU A 251 -75.58 -63.98 -3.86
C LEU A 251 -74.56 -64.87 -3.15
N GLN A 252 -74.54 -66.16 -3.46
CA GLN A 252 -73.53 -67.09 -2.95
C GLN A 252 -72.13 -66.70 -3.42
N GLN A 253 -71.97 -66.25 -4.66
CA GLN A 253 -70.68 -65.77 -5.17
C GLN A 253 -70.23 -64.47 -4.47
N ALA A 254 -71.13 -63.51 -4.27
CA ALA A 254 -70.84 -62.28 -3.53
C ALA A 254 -70.45 -62.55 -2.06
N TYR A 255 -71.08 -63.55 -1.45
CA TYR A 255 -70.73 -64.04 -0.13
C TYR A 255 -69.32 -64.63 -0.07
N LEU A 256 -68.95 -65.49 -1.04
CA LEU A 256 -67.62 -66.10 -1.10
C LEU A 256 -66.51 -65.06 -1.31
N GLU A 257 -66.76 -64.05 -2.14
CA GLU A 257 -65.85 -62.93 -2.34
C GLU A 257 -65.64 -62.12 -1.05
N SER A 258 -66.74 -61.78 -0.37
CA SER A 258 -66.71 -61.07 0.91
C SER A 258 -65.98 -61.89 1.99
N SER A 259 -66.21 -63.21 2.04
CA SER A 259 -65.57 -64.11 3.00
C SER A 259 -64.06 -64.25 2.76
N SER A 260 -63.63 -64.29 1.50
CA SER A 260 -62.21 -64.29 1.11
C SER A 260 -61.53 -62.99 1.54
N GLN A 261 -62.16 -61.83 1.28
CA GLN A 261 -61.65 -60.53 1.70
C GLN A 261 -61.53 -60.44 3.23
N VAL A 262 -62.54 -60.89 3.98
CA VAL A 262 -62.46 -60.94 5.44
C VAL A 262 -61.27 -61.77 5.92
N THR A 263 -61.05 -62.94 5.34
CA THR A 263 -59.95 -63.82 5.75
C THR A 263 -58.59 -63.18 5.47
N ALA A 264 -58.43 -62.54 4.31
CA ALA A 264 -57.21 -61.80 3.96
C ALA A 264 -56.96 -60.65 4.95
N THR A 265 -57.99 -59.86 5.26
CA THR A 265 -57.87 -58.69 6.14
C THR A 265 -57.67 -59.06 7.62
N VAL A 266 -58.20 -60.20 8.08
CA VAL A 266 -57.90 -60.73 9.41
C VAL A 266 -56.42 -61.09 9.53
N GLY A 267 -55.84 -61.67 8.48
CA GLY A 267 -54.41 -61.99 8.43
C GLY A 267 -53.50 -60.75 8.47
N THR A 268 -53.91 -59.63 7.85
CA THR A 268 -53.14 -58.38 7.87
C THR A 268 -53.25 -57.63 9.20
N LEU A 269 -54.40 -57.70 9.87
CA LEU A 269 -54.62 -57.02 11.15
C LEU A 269 -53.96 -57.76 12.33
N GLY A 270 -53.86 -59.09 12.28
CA GLY A 270 -53.16 -59.91 13.27
C GLY A 270 -53.54 -59.55 14.72
N ASP A 271 -52.54 -59.18 15.52
CA ASP A 271 -52.67 -58.84 16.94
C ASP A 271 -53.47 -57.55 17.22
N ARG A 272 -53.80 -56.76 16.18
CA ARG A 272 -54.68 -55.59 16.34
C ARG A 272 -56.15 -55.99 16.54
N LEU A 273 -56.52 -57.24 16.26
CA LEU A 273 -57.84 -57.77 16.53
C LEU A 273 -57.94 -58.36 17.95
N PRO A 274 -59.13 -58.33 18.58
CA PRO A 274 -59.34 -59.02 19.85
C PRO A 274 -59.05 -60.52 19.72
N PRO A 275 -58.46 -61.16 20.73
CA PRO A 275 -58.21 -62.61 20.69
C PRO A 275 -59.51 -63.39 20.50
N GLY A 276 -59.47 -64.41 19.64
CA GLY A 276 -60.63 -65.22 19.27
C GLY A 276 -61.51 -64.64 18.15
N THR A 277 -61.20 -63.46 17.60
CA THR A 277 -61.96 -62.87 16.48
C THR A 277 -61.95 -63.74 15.22
N ALA A 278 -60.81 -64.36 14.89
CA ALA A 278 -60.70 -65.28 13.75
C ALA A 278 -61.67 -66.48 13.87
N GLY A 279 -61.76 -67.12 15.04
CA GLY A 279 -62.68 -68.24 15.28
C GLY A 279 -64.16 -67.82 15.25
N LYS A 280 -64.46 -66.61 15.72
CA LYS A 280 -65.83 -66.05 15.61
C LYS A 280 -66.21 -65.79 14.15
N ILE A 281 -65.28 -65.30 13.33
CA ILE A 281 -65.47 -65.09 11.89
C ILE A 281 -65.68 -66.42 11.16
N GLU A 282 -64.89 -67.43 11.47
CA GLU A 282 -65.08 -68.79 10.93
C GLU A 282 -66.46 -69.35 11.29
N THR A 283 -66.89 -69.16 12.54
CA THR A 283 -68.23 -69.57 13.01
C THR A 283 -69.34 -68.85 12.25
N LEU A 284 -69.19 -67.54 11.98
CA LEU A 284 -70.14 -66.80 11.14
C LEU A 284 -70.18 -67.37 9.72
N PHE A 285 -69.04 -67.77 9.17
CA PHE A 285 -69.01 -68.25 7.79
C PHE A 285 -69.61 -69.65 7.60
N LEU A 286 -69.67 -70.48 8.64
CA LEU A 286 -70.41 -71.76 8.63
C LEU A 286 -71.93 -71.60 8.36
N TYR A 287 -72.45 -70.38 8.39
CA TYR A 287 -73.85 -70.10 8.01
C TYR A 287 -74.03 -69.98 6.49
N GLY A 288 -72.97 -69.65 5.73
CA GLY A 288 -73.00 -69.51 4.28
C GLY A 288 -72.24 -70.59 3.50
N TYR A 289 -71.52 -71.51 4.18
CA TYR A 289 -70.92 -72.71 3.57
C TYR A 289 -71.22 -73.99 4.37
N GLY A 290 -71.04 -75.16 3.75
CA GLY A 290 -71.31 -76.47 4.39
C GLY A 290 -72.77 -76.94 4.22
N LYS A 291 -73.08 -78.18 4.59
CA LYS A 291 -74.43 -78.75 4.40
C LYS A 291 -75.48 -78.02 5.24
N GLY A 292 -76.57 -77.59 4.64
CA GLY A 292 -77.66 -76.89 5.33
C GLY A 292 -77.34 -75.41 5.62
N ASN A 293 -76.45 -74.81 4.84
CA ASN A 293 -76.22 -73.37 4.85
C ASN A 293 -77.45 -72.60 4.32
N VAL A 294 -77.45 -71.28 4.50
CA VAL A 294 -78.55 -70.38 4.09
C VAL A 294 -78.90 -70.53 2.59
N PHE A 295 -77.91 -70.67 1.71
CA PHE A 295 -78.12 -70.81 0.27
C PHE A 295 -78.74 -72.17 -0.10
N ASP A 296 -78.30 -73.25 0.55
CA ASP A 296 -78.84 -74.60 0.36
C ASP A 296 -80.27 -74.71 0.87
N LEU A 297 -80.55 -74.16 2.05
CA LEU A 297 -81.90 -74.12 2.64
C LEU A 297 -82.86 -73.31 1.77
N ARG A 298 -82.41 -72.19 1.20
CA ARG A 298 -83.24 -71.42 0.26
C ARG A 298 -83.52 -72.21 -1.03
N ARG A 299 -82.52 -72.91 -1.58
CA ARG A 299 -82.71 -73.73 -2.79
C ARG A 299 -83.74 -74.83 -2.53
N ALA A 300 -83.63 -75.51 -1.40
CA ALA A 300 -84.60 -76.53 -0.97
C ALA A 300 -86.02 -75.97 -0.77
N ALA A 301 -86.15 -74.73 -0.26
CA ALA A 301 -87.45 -74.06 -0.13
C ALA A 301 -88.11 -73.74 -1.49
N LEU A 302 -87.33 -73.42 -2.53
CA LEU A 302 -87.83 -73.15 -3.88
C LEU A 302 -88.19 -74.42 -4.68
N ASP A 303 -87.49 -75.53 -4.44
CA ASP A 303 -87.73 -76.80 -5.14
C ASP A 303 -89.00 -77.54 -4.67
N GLY A 304 -89.59 -77.12 -3.53
CA GLY A 304 -90.94 -77.49 -3.07
C GLY A 304 -91.16 -78.95 -2.64
N THR A 305 -90.17 -79.84 -2.83
CA THR A 305 -90.28 -81.29 -2.58
C THR A 305 -90.18 -81.69 -1.11
N GLU A 306 -89.61 -80.84 -0.25
CA GLU A 306 -89.41 -81.09 1.19
C GLU A 306 -90.12 -80.09 2.13
N ASN A 307 -90.89 -79.12 1.59
CA ASN A 307 -91.43 -77.99 2.37
C ASN A 307 -92.95 -78.11 2.66
N SER A 308 -93.47 -79.32 2.86
CA SER A 308 -94.92 -79.60 2.99
C SER A 308 -95.61 -78.95 4.19
N ASP A 309 -94.85 -78.41 5.15
CA ASP A 309 -95.36 -77.83 6.41
C ASP A 309 -94.56 -76.56 6.85
N GLY A 310 -93.92 -75.87 5.89
CA GLY A 310 -93.09 -74.68 6.15
C GLY A 310 -91.85 -74.93 7.02
N ALA A 311 -91.42 -76.19 7.16
CA ALA A 311 -90.33 -76.59 8.04
C ALA A 311 -88.94 -76.12 7.54
N VAL A 312 -88.74 -76.01 6.22
CA VAL A 312 -87.49 -75.52 5.63
C VAL A 312 -87.38 -74.01 5.80
N ASP A 313 -88.49 -73.27 5.62
CA ASP A 313 -88.52 -71.82 5.82
C ASP A 313 -88.27 -71.43 7.28
N ARG A 314 -88.81 -72.18 8.26
CA ARG A 314 -88.49 -71.99 9.68
C ARG A 314 -87.01 -72.19 9.98
N LYS A 315 -86.41 -73.28 9.48
CA LYS A 315 -84.97 -73.54 9.64
C LYS A 315 -84.10 -72.46 8.99
N LEU A 316 -84.51 -71.94 7.83
CA LEU A 316 -83.82 -70.85 7.14
C LEU A 316 -83.87 -69.55 7.96
N ASP A 317 -85.02 -69.21 8.53
CA ASP A 317 -85.19 -68.01 9.37
C ASP A 317 -84.39 -68.10 10.68
N ASP A 318 -84.41 -69.27 11.34
CA ASP A 318 -83.58 -69.54 12.52
C ASP A 318 -82.08 -69.37 12.19
N ARG A 319 -81.63 -69.94 11.05
CA ARG A 319 -80.24 -69.88 10.60
C ARG A 319 -79.79 -68.45 10.26
N LEU A 320 -80.66 -67.66 9.63
CA LEU A 320 -80.41 -66.25 9.34
C LEU A 320 -80.40 -65.40 10.62
N THR A 321 -81.28 -65.69 11.56
CA THR A 321 -81.33 -65.00 12.85
C THR A 321 -80.06 -65.23 13.66
N GLU A 322 -79.58 -66.48 13.71
CA GLU A 322 -78.29 -66.81 14.33
C GLU A 322 -77.11 -66.13 13.60
N ALA A 323 -77.08 -66.15 12.27
CA ALA A 323 -76.03 -65.48 11.49
C ALA A 323 -75.99 -63.97 11.75
N ARG A 324 -77.16 -63.31 11.84
CA ARG A 324 -77.28 -61.88 12.20
C ARG A 324 -76.75 -61.62 13.61
N ALA A 325 -77.11 -62.45 14.58
CA ALA A 325 -76.63 -62.31 15.95
C ALA A 325 -75.09 -62.43 16.02
N ARG A 326 -74.50 -63.42 15.35
CA ARG A 326 -73.04 -63.61 15.32
C ARG A 326 -72.31 -62.50 14.57
N ALA A 327 -72.86 -62.01 13.47
CA ALA A 327 -72.31 -60.87 12.76
C ALA A 327 -72.39 -59.59 13.59
N ALA A 328 -73.49 -59.35 14.31
CA ALA A 328 -73.62 -58.21 15.21
C ALA A 328 -72.59 -58.24 16.35
N GLU A 329 -72.38 -59.41 16.98
CA GLU A 329 -71.34 -59.61 17.99
C GLU A 329 -69.93 -59.31 17.45
N LEU A 330 -69.64 -59.71 16.21
CA LEU A 330 -68.36 -59.45 15.54
C LEU A 330 -68.17 -57.97 15.22
N LEU A 331 -69.18 -57.33 14.61
CA LEU A 331 -69.13 -55.92 14.26
C LEU A 331 -69.00 -55.01 15.50
N ASP A 332 -69.64 -55.39 16.60
CA ASP A 332 -69.49 -54.71 17.90
C ASP A 332 -68.06 -54.91 18.47
N ALA A 333 -67.52 -56.13 18.40
CA ALA A 333 -66.16 -56.42 18.84
C ALA A 333 -65.07 -55.61 18.08
N LEU A 334 -65.33 -55.19 16.84
CA LEU A 334 -64.43 -54.35 16.05
C LEU A 334 -64.45 -52.87 16.46
N GLN A 335 -65.44 -52.41 17.23
CA GLN A 335 -65.51 -51.01 17.66
C GLN A 335 -64.37 -50.60 18.59
N ALA A 336 -63.93 -51.49 19.48
CA ALA A 336 -62.83 -51.21 20.40
C ALA A 336 -61.47 -51.06 19.68
N PRO A 337 -61.07 -51.96 18.76
CA PRO A 337 -59.91 -51.76 17.88
C PRO A 337 -59.96 -50.45 17.09
N LEU A 338 -61.12 -50.12 16.49
CA LEU A 338 -61.28 -48.86 15.75
C LEU A 338 -61.03 -47.63 16.63
N ARG A 339 -61.60 -47.59 17.85
CA ARG A 339 -61.35 -46.49 18.80
C ARG A 339 -59.88 -46.40 19.23
N ARG A 340 -59.20 -47.54 19.38
CA ARG A 340 -57.78 -47.58 19.71
C ARG A 340 -56.93 -46.97 18.60
N VAL A 341 -57.14 -47.40 17.35
CA VAL A 341 -56.43 -46.87 16.17
C VAL A 341 -56.73 -45.37 15.97
N GLN A 342 -57.97 -44.92 16.21
CA GLN A 342 -58.29 -43.49 16.20
C GLN A 342 -57.51 -42.68 17.23
N SER A 343 -57.30 -43.26 18.41
CA SER A 343 -56.50 -42.63 19.46
C SER A 343 -55.00 -42.66 19.17
N GLU A 344 -54.52 -43.66 18.42
CA GLU A 344 -53.14 -43.72 17.90
C GLU A 344 -52.91 -42.63 16.85
N ILE A 345 -53.80 -42.48 15.87
CA ILE A 345 -53.72 -41.43 14.83
C ILE A 345 -53.74 -40.04 15.47
N LYS A 346 -54.64 -39.78 16.42
CA LYS A 346 -54.71 -38.49 17.11
C LYS A 346 -53.43 -38.16 17.86
N ARG A 347 -52.81 -39.15 18.53
CA ARG A 347 -51.54 -38.97 19.24
C ARG A 347 -50.40 -38.72 18.26
N ALA A 348 -50.21 -39.60 17.27
CA ALA A 348 -49.16 -39.44 16.27
C ALA A 348 -49.26 -38.09 15.53
N ASN A 349 -50.46 -37.63 15.18
CA ASN A 349 -50.65 -36.31 14.57
C ASN A 349 -50.28 -35.14 15.52
N PHE A 350 -50.62 -35.26 16.81
CA PHE A 350 -50.22 -34.27 17.81
C PHE A 350 -48.69 -34.26 17.99
N ASP A 351 -48.07 -35.43 18.05
CA ASP A 351 -46.62 -35.60 18.25
C ASP A 351 -45.84 -34.99 17.07
N VAL A 352 -46.22 -35.33 15.82
CA VAL A 352 -45.64 -34.71 14.61
C VAL A 352 -45.76 -33.19 14.65
N ARG A 353 -46.95 -32.66 14.96
CA ARG A 353 -47.18 -31.21 14.98
C ARG A 353 -46.36 -30.52 16.07
N SER A 354 -46.36 -31.06 17.29
CA SER A 354 -45.61 -30.48 18.42
C SER A 354 -44.12 -30.49 18.12
N GLN A 355 -43.58 -31.62 17.67
CA GLN A 355 -42.16 -31.78 17.41
C GLN A 355 -41.67 -30.87 16.27
N VAL A 356 -42.43 -30.77 15.18
CA VAL A 356 -42.12 -29.85 14.08
C VAL A 356 -42.19 -28.40 14.54
N GLN A 357 -43.20 -28.01 15.32
CA GLN A 357 -43.35 -26.64 15.81
C GLN A 357 -42.21 -26.25 16.77
N ASP A 358 -41.89 -27.10 17.74
CA ASP A 358 -40.81 -26.87 18.71
C ASP A 358 -39.45 -26.79 18.02
N ALA A 359 -39.18 -27.71 17.08
CA ALA A 359 -37.94 -27.72 16.33
C ALA A 359 -37.80 -26.51 15.39
N ILE A 360 -38.87 -26.08 14.71
CA ILE A 360 -38.87 -24.87 13.87
C ILE A 360 -38.55 -23.65 14.74
N GLN A 361 -39.19 -23.51 15.90
CA GLN A 361 -38.97 -22.37 16.80
C GLN A 361 -37.53 -22.35 17.36
N ASP A 362 -36.96 -23.51 17.62
CA ASP A 362 -35.61 -23.62 18.17
C ASP A 362 -34.51 -23.51 17.11
N LEU A 363 -34.69 -24.11 15.93
CA LEU A 363 -33.76 -24.05 14.78
C LEU A 363 -33.77 -22.67 14.11
N LEU A 364 -34.94 -22.22 13.64
CA LEU A 364 -35.06 -20.96 12.88
C LEU A 364 -35.04 -19.72 13.78
N GLY A 365 -35.41 -19.86 15.06
CA GLY A 365 -35.31 -18.80 16.04
C GLY A 365 -33.91 -18.74 16.66
N ARG A 366 -33.71 -19.50 17.73
CA ARG A 366 -32.57 -19.34 18.63
C ARG A 366 -31.26 -19.95 18.12
N GLY A 367 -31.32 -21.04 17.36
CA GLY A 367 -30.15 -21.71 16.79
C GLY A 367 -29.51 -20.85 15.69
N LEU A 368 -30.31 -20.48 14.69
CA LEU A 368 -29.85 -19.69 13.55
C LEU A 368 -29.37 -18.29 13.95
N ASP A 369 -30.07 -17.60 14.85
CA ASP A 369 -29.67 -16.25 15.27
C ASP A 369 -28.35 -16.24 16.07
N ARG A 370 -28.10 -17.27 16.91
CA ARG A 370 -26.81 -17.45 17.59
C ARG A 370 -25.68 -17.73 16.60
N PHE A 371 -25.89 -18.68 15.68
CA PHE A 371 -24.90 -19.00 14.66
C PHE A 371 -24.58 -17.79 13.78
N ARG A 372 -25.60 -17.06 13.32
CA ARG A 372 -25.44 -15.81 12.58
C ARG A 372 -24.67 -14.77 13.40
N THR A 373 -25.00 -14.60 14.68
CA THR A 373 -24.30 -13.63 15.54
C THR A 373 -22.81 -13.95 15.65
N HIS A 374 -22.43 -15.23 15.81
CA HIS A 374 -21.02 -15.63 15.82
C HIS A 374 -20.32 -15.40 14.46
N LEU A 375 -20.99 -15.66 13.34
CA LEU A 375 -20.45 -15.34 12.01
C LEU A 375 -20.28 -13.82 11.82
N GLU A 376 -21.27 -13.02 12.20
CA GLU A 376 -21.19 -11.56 12.15
C GLU A 376 -20.01 -11.05 13.00
N LEU A 377 -19.80 -11.60 14.19
CA LEU A 377 -18.65 -11.25 15.04
C LEU A 377 -17.32 -11.54 14.33
N SER A 378 -17.21 -12.66 13.61
CA SER A 378 -16.02 -12.99 12.82
C SER A 378 -15.79 -11.98 11.69
N THR A 379 -16.85 -11.63 10.95
CA THR A 379 -16.80 -10.65 9.86
C THR A 379 -16.39 -9.27 10.37
N TYR A 380 -17.05 -8.76 11.42
CA TYR A 380 -16.73 -7.45 11.96
C TYR A 380 -15.37 -7.43 12.69
N GLY A 381 -14.94 -8.54 13.30
CA GLY A 381 -13.60 -8.67 13.88
C GLY A 381 -12.51 -8.58 12.82
N THR A 382 -12.69 -9.29 11.70
CA THR A 382 -11.82 -9.19 10.51
C THR A 382 -11.79 -7.76 9.97
N ALA A 383 -12.96 -7.13 9.83
CA ALA A 383 -13.06 -5.77 9.33
C ALA A 383 -12.38 -4.76 10.26
N LEU A 384 -12.50 -4.92 11.58
CA LEU A 384 -11.86 -4.06 12.57
C LEU A 384 -10.33 -4.13 12.48
N ALA A 385 -9.78 -5.36 12.46
CA ALA A 385 -8.34 -5.58 12.29
C ALA A 385 -7.84 -5.04 10.94
N GLY A 386 -8.61 -5.24 9.87
CA GLY A 386 -8.31 -4.71 8.54
C GLY A 386 -8.24 -3.18 8.50
N VAL A 387 -9.24 -2.49 9.08
CA VAL A 387 -9.25 -1.02 9.15
C VAL A 387 -8.08 -0.49 9.97
N LEU A 388 -7.72 -1.15 11.07
CA LEU A 388 -6.55 -0.75 11.87
C LEU A 388 -5.23 -0.94 11.11
N ASN A 389 -5.09 -2.03 10.36
CA ASN A 389 -3.90 -2.26 9.54
C ASN A 389 -3.81 -1.24 8.39
N GLU A 390 -4.94 -0.89 7.79
CA GLU A 390 -5.04 0.17 6.78
C GLU A 390 -4.72 1.55 7.38
N ALA A 391 -5.23 1.85 8.58
CA ALA A 391 -4.94 3.07 9.31
C ALA A 391 -3.46 3.19 9.65
N ALA A 392 -2.80 2.07 9.96
CA ALA A 392 -1.35 2.05 10.22
C ALA A 392 -0.53 2.52 9.01
N GLN A 393 -1.07 2.40 7.79
CA GLN A 393 -0.40 2.75 6.54
C GLN A 393 -1.02 3.97 5.85
N ALA A 394 -1.92 4.71 6.52
CA ALA A 394 -2.61 5.84 5.92
C ALA A 394 -1.59 6.88 5.39
N PRO A 395 -1.66 7.28 4.11
CA PRO A 395 -0.66 8.17 3.49
C PRO A 395 -0.71 9.60 4.03
N ASP A 396 -1.89 10.04 4.47
CA ASP A 396 -2.14 11.40 4.92
C ASP A 396 -3.22 11.45 6.02
N ALA A 397 -3.38 12.63 6.63
CA ALA A 397 -4.30 12.85 7.74
C ALA A 397 -5.78 12.72 7.32
N ALA A 398 -6.12 13.08 6.07
CA ALA A 398 -7.49 13.02 5.58
C ALA A 398 -7.94 11.56 5.40
N ARG A 399 -7.09 10.70 4.86
CA ARG A 399 -7.36 9.26 4.76
C ARG A 399 -7.49 8.63 6.14
N LEU A 400 -6.64 9.04 7.09
CA LEU A 400 -6.69 8.56 8.47
C LEU A 400 -8.01 8.91 9.17
N GLU A 401 -8.55 10.10 8.95
CA GLU A 401 -9.85 10.53 9.51
C GLU A 401 -11.02 9.66 8.99
N VAL A 402 -11.04 9.34 7.70
CA VAL A 402 -12.04 8.42 7.13
C VAL A 402 -11.94 7.02 7.75
N LEU A 403 -10.71 6.53 7.95
CA LEU A 403 -10.47 5.22 8.54
C LEU A 403 -10.83 5.18 10.03
N GLU A 404 -10.63 6.27 10.76
CA GLU A 404 -11.05 6.42 12.16
C GLU A 404 -12.58 6.38 12.29
N ALA A 405 -13.31 7.07 11.43
CA ALA A 405 -14.77 7.00 11.40
C ALA A 405 -15.27 5.58 11.09
N ARG A 406 -14.63 4.90 10.13
CA ARG A 406 -14.94 3.50 9.78
C ARG A 406 -14.63 2.56 10.96
N PHE A 407 -13.48 2.74 11.62
CA PHE A 407 -13.11 1.98 12.82
C PHE A 407 -14.16 2.15 13.93
N ALA A 408 -14.59 3.38 14.22
CA ALA A 408 -15.59 3.65 15.23
C ALA A 408 -16.93 2.96 14.92
N ALA A 409 -17.39 3.04 13.66
CA ALA A 409 -18.60 2.36 13.22
C ALA A 409 -18.50 0.82 13.32
N THR A 410 -17.36 0.25 12.93
CA THR A 410 -17.11 -1.20 13.04
C THR A 410 -17.03 -1.65 14.50
N ALA A 411 -16.34 -0.90 15.37
CA ALA A 411 -16.25 -1.21 16.79
C ALA A 411 -17.62 -1.16 17.47
N MET A 412 -18.45 -0.16 17.15
CA MET A 412 -19.84 -0.08 17.64
C MET A 412 -20.70 -1.23 17.13
N ALA A 413 -20.55 -1.62 15.86
CA ALA A 413 -21.29 -2.75 15.31
C ALA A 413 -20.94 -4.05 16.04
N LEU A 414 -19.65 -4.26 16.31
CA LEU A 414 -19.11 -5.42 17.01
C LEU A 414 -19.65 -5.52 18.45
N ASP A 415 -19.59 -4.42 19.22
CA ASP A 415 -20.17 -4.32 20.57
C ASP A 415 -21.69 -4.58 20.58
N GLY A 416 -22.39 -4.06 19.57
CA GLY A 416 -23.81 -4.31 19.33
C GLY A 416 -24.15 -5.78 19.04
N ARG A 417 -23.20 -6.62 18.59
CA ARG A 417 -23.41 -8.07 18.41
C ARG A 417 -23.10 -8.84 19.68
N VAL A 418 -22.09 -8.42 20.43
CA VAL A 418 -21.78 -8.99 21.74
C VAL A 418 -22.95 -8.83 22.71
N SER A 419 -23.62 -7.68 22.70
CA SER A 419 -24.83 -7.46 23.50
C SER A 419 -26.03 -8.33 23.09
N LYS A 420 -26.08 -8.79 21.83
CA LYS A 420 -27.10 -9.72 21.33
C LYS A 420 -26.81 -11.19 21.65
N LEU A 421 -25.55 -11.55 21.96
CA LEU A 421 -25.27 -12.81 22.62
C LEU A 421 -25.93 -12.73 24.01
N GLY A 422 -27.13 -13.31 24.15
CA GLY A 422 -28.05 -13.00 25.25
C GLY A 422 -27.48 -13.17 26.66
N ASP A 423 -28.06 -12.43 27.61
CA ASP A 423 -28.06 -12.78 29.05
C ASP A 423 -29.17 -13.81 29.38
N GLU A 424 -29.91 -14.28 28.38
CA GLU A 424 -31.17 -14.99 28.56
C GLU A 424 -30.98 -16.51 28.63
N GLY A 425 -30.77 -16.99 29.85
CA GLY A 425 -30.98 -18.39 30.23
C GLY A 425 -30.21 -18.76 31.48
N GLU A 426 -30.92 -19.05 32.56
CA GLU A 426 -30.46 -19.47 33.91
C GLU A 426 -29.68 -20.81 33.95
N GLY A 427 -28.87 -21.11 32.93
CA GLY A 427 -27.88 -22.18 33.00
C GLY A 427 -26.57 -21.63 33.53
N LYS A 428 -26.17 -22.04 34.74
CA LYS A 428 -24.78 -21.93 35.25
C LYS A 428 -23.80 -22.82 34.44
N GLY A 429 -23.87 -22.77 33.11
CA GLY A 429 -23.12 -23.60 32.17
C GLY A 429 -22.21 -22.75 31.27
N GLU A 430 -21.26 -23.43 30.61
CA GLU A 430 -20.12 -22.92 29.85
C GLU A 430 -20.38 -21.77 28.84
N ASP A 431 -21.63 -21.48 28.48
CA ASP A 431 -22.01 -20.44 27.50
C ASP A 431 -21.83 -19.00 28.00
N GLY A 432 -22.01 -18.74 29.31
CA GLY A 432 -21.78 -17.42 29.90
C GLY A 432 -20.30 -17.03 29.93
N ALA A 433 -19.41 -18.02 30.06
CA ALA A 433 -17.96 -17.82 29.97
C ALA A 433 -17.54 -17.47 28.53
N GLY A 434 -18.23 -18.01 27.52
CA GLY A 434 -17.98 -17.72 26.10
C GLY A 434 -18.29 -16.26 25.72
N LYS A 435 -19.42 -15.71 26.18
CA LYS A 435 -19.78 -14.29 25.97
C LYS A 435 -18.74 -13.35 26.58
N ALA A 436 -18.37 -13.59 27.84
CA ALA A 436 -17.38 -12.75 28.54
C ALA A 436 -15.99 -12.83 27.88
N ALA A 437 -15.58 -14.02 27.42
CA ALA A 437 -14.33 -14.21 26.71
C ALA A 437 -14.32 -13.49 25.35
N ILE A 438 -15.40 -13.57 24.57
CA ILE A 438 -15.56 -12.84 23.32
C ILE A 438 -15.54 -11.33 23.57
N ALA A 439 -16.28 -10.85 24.56
CA ALA A 439 -16.33 -9.42 24.91
C ALA A 439 -14.93 -8.90 25.25
N ALA A 440 -14.19 -9.62 26.09
CA ALA A 440 -12.82 -9.28 26.44
C ALA A 440 -11.87 -9.28 25.23
N ALA A 441 -12.01 -10.25 24.32
CA ALA A 441 -11.21 -10.30 23.09
C ALA A 441 -11.51 -9.12 22.14
N ILE A 442 -12.78 -8.74 22.05
CA ILE A 442 -13.25 -7.60 21.24
C ILE A 442 -12.78 -6.26 21.83
N ASP A 443 -12.83 -6.11 23.14
CA ASP A 443 -12.28 -4.94 23.82
C ASP A 443 -10.77 -4.84 23.62
N ALA A 444 -10.05 -5.96 23.73
CA ALA A 444 -8.62 -6.01 23.46
C ALA A 444 -8.28 -5.63 22.00
N LEU A 445 -9.07 -6.07 21.02
CA LEU A 445 -8.93 -5.65 19.63
C LEU A 445 -9.23 -4.15 19.44
N SER A 446 -10.32 -3.67 20.04
CA SER A 446 -10.77 -2.28 19.92
C SER A 446 -9.80 -1.30 20.60
N ALA A 447 -9.06 -1.75 21.62
CA ALA A 447 -8.04 -0.94 22.29
C ALA A 447 -6.94 -0.47 21.32
N PHE A 448 -6.63 -1.22 20.26
CA PHE A 448 -5.63 -0.81 19.26
C PHE A 448 -6.05 0.38 18.41
N GLY A 449 -7.33 0.74 18.37
CA GLY A 449 -7.80 1.95 17.70
C GLY A 449 -8.17 3.10 18.63
N ARG A 450 -8.05 2.92 19.95
CA ARG A 450 -8.45 3.90 20.97
C ARG A 450 -7.26 4.38 21.79
N GLY A 451 -7.36 5.60 22.31
CA GLY A 451 -6.35 6.20 23.19
C GLY A 451 -5.07 6.61 22.46
N ASP A 452 -4.14 7.20 23.22
CA ASP A 452 -2.91 7.82 22.69
C ASP A 452 -1.88 6.79 22.18
N ASP A 453 -1.98 5.54 22.67
CA ASP A 453 -1.18 4.40 22.24
C ASP A 453 -1.81 3.60 21.09
N GLY A 454 -3.02 3.98 20.64
CA GLY A 454 -3.70 3.34 19.53
C GLY A 454 -2.99 3.62 18.20
N ILE A 455 -3.10 2.68 17.25
CA ILE A 455 -2.51 2.76 15.91
C ILE A 455 -2.91 4.05 15.19
N ILE A 456 -4.18 4.47 15.32
CA ILE A 456 -4.69 5.71 14.73
C ILE A 456 -4.01 6.94 15.33
N ALA A 457 -3.91 7.01 16.66
CA ALA A 457 -3.25 8.13 17.35
C ALA A 457 -1.74 8.19 17.02
N LEU A 458 -1.07 7.04 17.00
CA LEU A 458 0.34 6.93 16.64
C LEU A 458 0.59 7.33 15.18
N ARG A 459 -0.25 6.88 14.23
CA ARG A 459 -0.14 7.32 12.83
C ARG A 459 -0.39 8.81 12.67
N ARG A 460 -1.37 9.37 13.40
CA ARG A 460 -1.63 10.82 13.41
C ARG A 460 -0.41 11.59 13.92
N ALA A 461 0.22 11.14 15.00
CA ALA A 461 1.42 11.75 15.54
C ALA A 461 2.60 11.66 14.57
N GLU A 462 2.76 10.53 13.87
CA GLU A 462 3.77 10.34 12.82
C GLU A 462 3.58 11.30 11.65
N LEU A 463 2.35 11.41 11.13
CA LEU A 463 1.99 12.32 10.03
C LEU A 463 2.16 13.79 10.43
N ALA A 464 1.77 14.15 11.65
CA ALA A 464 1.98 15.50 12.18
C ALA A 464 3.47 15.84 12.32
N ALA A 465 4.28 14.91 12.82
CA ALA A 465 5.73 15.08 12.91
C ALA A 465 6.38 15.21 11.52
N GLY A 466 5.90 14.46 10.52
CA GLY A 466 6.35 14.62 9.12
C GLY A 466 5.96 15.96 8.50
N ALA A 467 4.78 16.49 8.83
CA ALA A 467 4.39 17.84 8.43
C ALA A 467 5.27 18.92 9.09
N ASP A 468 5.62 18.73 10.37
CA ASP A 468 6.55 19.59 11.09
C ASP A 468 7.95 19.58 10.44
N THR A 469 8.50 18.41 10.10
CA THR A 469 9.83 18.32 9.44
C THR A 469 9.80 19.01 8.09
N ALA A 470 8.77 18.82 7.28
CA ALA A 470 8.63 19.49 5.99
C ALA A 470 8.62 21.03 6.12
N ARG A 471 7.95 21.58 7.14
CA ARG A 471 7.95 23.02 7.44
C ARG A 471 9.33 23.50 7.87
N VAL A 472 9.98 22.80 8.80
CA VAL A 472 11.31 23.17 9.30
C VAL A 472 12.37 23.08 8.20
N LEU A 473 12.27 22.10 7.30
CA LEU A 473 13.15 21.95 6.13
C LEU A 473 13.00 23.14 5.16
N ALA A 474 11.78 23.65 4.96
CA ALA A 474 11.55 24.85 4.17
C ALA A 474 12.18 26.10 4.82
N ASP A 475 11.99 26.26 6.13
CA ASP A 475 12.60 27.35 6.92
C ASP A 475 14.15 27.28 6.86
N ASN A 476 14.71 26.07 6.98
CA ASN A 476 16.15 25.81 6.89
C ASN A 476 16.71 26.23 5.52
N ARG A 477 16.03 25.86 4.42
CA ARG A 477 16.43 26.26 3.05
C ARG A 477 16.43 27.78 2.89
N THR A 478 15.38 28.46 3.35
CA THR A 478 15.31 29.94 3.29
C THR A 478 16.43 30.59 4.11
N LEU A 479 16.72 30.08 5.30
CA LEU A 479 17.84 30.58 6.12
C LEU A 479 19.20 30.32 5.47
N ALA A 480 19.41 29.16 4.86
CA ALA A 480 20.64 28.83 4.15
C ALA A 480 20.88 29.76 2.95
N GLU A 481 19.84 30.06 2.17
CA GLU A 481 19.90 31.02 1.06
C GLU A 481 20.21 32.44 1.56
N ARG A 482 19.54 32.87 2.64
CA ARG A 482 19.81 34.18 3.27
C ARG A 482 21.24 34.26 3.82
N PHE A 483 21.73 33.18 4.39
CA PHE A 483 23.10 33.10 4.88
C PHE A 483 24.11 33.21 3.72
N ALA A 484 23.94 32.41 2.68
CA ALA A 484 24.80 32.41 1.49
C ALA A 484 24.87 33.81 0.84
N THR A 485 23.72 34.45 0.62
CA THR A 485 23.66 35.81 0.05
C THR A 485 24.30 36.87 0.93
N THR A 486 24.28 36.70 2.26
CA THR A 486 24.94 37.63 3.19
C THR A 486 26.46 37.44 3.19
N VAL A 487 26.93 36.19 3.13
CA VAL A 487 28.36 35.88 2.99
C VAL A 487 28.89 36.34 1.62
N ASP A 488 28.14 36.18 0.54
CA ASP A 488 28.52 36.68 -0.79
C ASP A 488 28.64 38.21 -0.81
N ARG A 489 27.71 38.93 -0.16
CA ARG A 489 27.82 40.39 0.04
C ARG A 489 29.10 40.74 0.81
N GLN A 490 29.45 39.96 1.82
CA GLN A 490 30.66 40.17 2.61
C GLN A 490 31.93 39.95 1.79
N ILE A 491 32.00 38.87 1.01
CA ILE A 491 33.11 38.59 0.09
C ILE A 491 33.23 39.71 -0.96
N ALA A 492 32.12 40.19 -1.50
CA ALA A 492 32.11 41.30 -2.46
C ALA A 492 32.60 42.63 -1.83
N ALA A 493 32.23 42.89 -0.57
CA ALA A 493 32.73 44.05 0.18
C ALA A 493 34.26 43.95 0.38
N MET A 494 34.77 42.78 0.79
CA MET A 494 36.22 42.52 0.93
C MET A 494 36.97 42.66 -0.39
N LYS A 495 36.37 42.18 -1.49
CA LYS A 495 36.93 42.32 -2.84
C LYS A 495 37.01 43.78 -3.26
N THR A 496 35.96 44.56 -3.00
CA THR A 496 35.93 46.01 -3.29
C THR A 496 36.97 46.76 -2.46
N GLU A 497 37.17 46.37 -1.19
CA GLU A 497 38.24 46.91 -0.33
C GLU A 497 39.63 46.57 -0.87
N ALA A 498 39.86 45.34 -1.33
CA ALA A 498 41.10 44.95 -1.99
C ALA A 498 41.33 45.74 -3.30
N GLU A 499 40.30 45.89 -4.14
CA GLU A 499 40.38 46.64 -5.40
C GLU A 499 40.64 48.13 -5.17
N THR A 500 40.03 48.74 -4.15
CA THR A 500 40.29 50.15 -3.78
C THR A 500 41.71 50.34 -3.22
N ALA A 501 42.23 49.37 -2.44
CA ALA A 501 43.63 49.36 -2.02
C ALA A 501 44.59 49.27 -3.20
N VAL A 502 44.30 48.44 -4.22
CA VAL A 502 45.09 48.34 -5.46
C VAL A 502 45.00 49.59 -6.33
N ALA A 503 43.81 50.19 -6.48
CA ALA A 503 43.60 51.38 -7.29
C ALA A 503 44.36 52.60 -6.76
N GLY A 504 44.48 52.74 -5.43
CA GLY A 504 45.29 53.77 -4.78
C GLY A 504 46.77 53.73 -5.19
N THR A 505 47.32 52.54 -5.44
CA THR A 505 48.70 52.32 -5.90
C THR A 505 48.94 52.72 -7.37
N GLY A 506 47.95 52.56 -8.25
CA GLY A 506 48.12 52.88 -9.67
C GLY A 506 48.37 54.38 -9.93
N GLY A 507 47.69 55.24 -9.16
CA GLY A 507 47.83 56.70 -9.27
C GLY A 507 49.20 57.23 -8.81
N THR A 508 49.77 56.65 -7.75
CA THR A 508 51.06 57.03 -7.18
C THR A 508 52.23 56.56 -8.05
N ILE A 509 52.17 55.34 -8.59
CA ILE A 509 53.17 54.81 -9.55
C ILE A 509 53.20 55.66 -10.83
N ALA A 510 52.03 56.05 -11.37
CA ALA A 510 51.95 56.88 -12.57
C ALA A 510 52.49 58.30 -12.35
N ALA A 511 52.36 58.87 -11.15
CA ALA A 511 52.96 60.15 -10.77
C ALA A 511 54.50 60.04 -10.64
N GLY A 512 55.00 58.99 -9.97
CA GLY A 512 56.44 58.72 -9.84
C GLY A 512 57.11 58.49 -11.19
N ARG A 513 56.47 57.72 -12.09
CA ARG A 513 56.95 57.50 -13.47
C ARG A 513 57.09 58.81 -14.26
N ARG A 514 56.11 59.71 -14.15
CA ARG A 514 56.16 61.03 -14.82
C ARG A 514 57.32 61.90 -14.32
N MET A 515 57.57 61.91 -13.01
CA MET A 515 58.71 62.63 -12.45
C MET A 515 60.05 62.07 -12.93
N LEU A 516 60.21 60.74 -12.99
CA LEU A 516 61.42 60.10 -13.51
C LEU A 516 61.68 60.41 -14.99
N ILE A 517 60.63 60.43 -15.82
CA ILE A 517 60.71 60.82 -17.24
C ILE A 517 61.15 62.29 -17.39
N LEU A 518 60.60 63.20 -16.59
CA LEU A 518 61.00 64.63 -16.62
C LEU A 518 62.47 64.82 -16.22
N PHE A 519 62.95 64.08 -15.22
CA PHE A 519 64.37 64.09 -14.84
C PHE A 519 65.28 63.56 -15.97
N ALA A 520 64.88 62.48 -16.64
CA ALA A 520 65.62 61.93 -17.77
C ALA A 520 65.72 62.94 -18.93
N ILE A 521 64.61 63.58 -19.31
CA ILE A 521 64.58 64.60 -20.38
C ILE A 521 65.44 65.82 -20.00
N GLY A 522 65.35 66.30 -18.76
CA GLY A 522 66.15 67.44 -18.28
C GLY A 522 67.66 67.16 -18.34
N SER A 523 68.09 65.94 -17.99
CA SER A 523 69.49 65.54 -18.08
C SER A 523 70.03 65.53 -19.52
N LEU A 524 69.18 65.13 -20.48
CA LEU A 524 69.53 65.05 -21.90
C LEU A 524 69.72 66.42 -22.54
N VAL A 525 68.84 67.37 -22.23
CA VAL A 525 68.93 68.76 -22.73
C VAL A 525 70.18 69.47 -22.20
N GLY A 526 70.56 69.21 -20.94
CA GLY A 526 71.79 69.74 -20.35
C GLY A 526 73.07 69.26 -21.05
N ALA A 527 73.10 68.00 -21.48
CA ALA A 527 74.24 67.43 -22.21
C ALA A 527 74.42 68.06 -23.61
N VAL A 528 73.32 68.32 -24.32
CA VAL A 528 73.35 68.90 -25.68
C VAL A 528 73.79 70.38 -25.67
N ALA A 529 73.35 71.16 -24.68
CA ALA A 529 73.75 72.57 -24.55
C ALA A 529 75.26 72.76 -24.30
N LEU A 530 75.90 71.80 -23.63
CA LEU A 530 77.34 71.84 -23.32
C LEU A 530 78.20 71.59 -24.58
N ALA A 531 77.73 70.74 -25.50
CA ALA A 531 78.44 70.42 -26.74
C ALA A 531 78.48 71.60 -27.73
N TRP A 532 77.42 72.43 -27.77
CA TRP A 532 77.30 73.55 -28.70
C TRP A 532 78.23 74.74 -28.37
N PHE A 533 78.52 74.98 -27.08
CA PHE A 533 79.20 76.21 -26.65
C PHE A 533 80.74 76.15 -26.75
N VAL A 534 81.33 74.95 -26.81
CA VAL A 534 82.80 74.78 -26.68
C VAL A 534 83.51 74.65 -28.04
N VAL A 535 82.84 74.15 -29.07
CA VAL A 535 83.51 73.71 -30.32
C VAL A 535 83.44 74.75 -31.46
N GLY A 536 82.51 75.70 -31.40
CA GLY A 536 82.08 76.44 -32.60
C GLY A 536 82.91 77.65 -33.09
N ARG A 537 84.01 78.10 -32.44
CA ARG A 537 84.53 79.45 -32.76
C ARG A 537 85.97 79.70 -33.18
N HIS A 538 87.00 78.84 -33.05
CA HIS A 538 88.39 79.33 -33.27
C HIS A 538 89.42 78.39 -33.94
N ILE A 539 89.05 77.45 -34.83
CA ILE A 539 90.04 76.52 -35.44
C ILE A 539 90.09 76.51 -36.99
N VAL A 540 89.13 77.10 -37.71
CA VAL A 540 89.04 76.88 -39.17
C VAL A 540 89.84 77.87 -40.06
N ALA A 541 90.33 79.00 -39.54
CA ALA A 541 91.02 80.03 -40.36
C ALA A 541 92.56 79.88 -40.45
N ARG A 542 93.17 78.91 -39.76
CA ARG A 542 94.64 78.68 -39.78
C ARG A 542 95.08 77.35 -40.42
N LEU A 543 94.16 76.59 -41.00
CA LEU A 543 94.44 75.32 -41.69
C LEU A 543 94.49 75.43 -43.22
N SER A 544 94.10 76.57 -43.81
CA SER A 544 94.09 76.75 -45.28
C SER A 544 95.46 77.06 -45.89
N LEU A 545 96.40 77.65 -45.13
CA LEU A 545 97.74 78.00 -45.61
C LEU A 545 98.78 76.85 -45.53
N LEU A 546 98.47 75.74 -44.84
CA LEU A 546 99.29 74.52 -44.82
C LEU A 546 98.89 73.52 -45.93
N SER A 547 97.69 73.69 -46.50
CA SER A 547 97.15 72.83 -47.55
C SER A 547 97.72 73.14 -48.95
N ASP A 548 98.24 74.35 -49.18
CA ASP A 548 98.76 74.75 -50.49
C ASP A 548 100.22 74.29 -50.72
N ALA A 549 101.01 74.16 -49.65
CA ALA A 549 102.36 73.57 -49.70
C ALA A 549 102.34 72.03 -49.87
N MET A 550 101.33 71.33 -49.32
CA MET A 550 101.13 69.89 -49.52
C MET A 550 100.66 69.53 -50.95
N ARG A 551 100.01 70.45 -51.67
CA ARG A 551 99.60 70.22 -53.07
C ARG A 551 100.74 70.41 -54.09
N ALA A 552 101.71 71.27 -53.80
CA ALA A 552 102.90 71.45 -54.64
C ALA A 552 103.87 70.23 -54.60
N ILE A 553 103.97 69.57 -53.43
CA ILE A 553 104.79 68.36 -53.25
C ILE A 553 104.09 67.10 -53.78
N ALA A 554 102.75 67.04 -53.76
CA ALA A 554 101.98 65.99 -54.42
C ALA A 554 101.95 66.09 -55.97
N ALA A 555 102.41 67.22 -56.54
CA ALA A 555 102.43 67.48 -57.99
C ALA A 555 103.84 67.37 -58.64
N GLY A 556 104.87 66.98 -57.87
CA GLY A 556 106.18 66.62 -58.41
C GLY A 556 107.24 67.74 -58.47
N ASP A 557 107.01 68.90 -57.86
CA ASP A 557 107.99 70.00 -57.83
C ASP A 557 108.79 70.00 -56.51
N LEU A 558 110.08 69.62 -56.58
CA LEU A 558 110.95 69.35 -55.43
C LEU A 558 111.89 70.52 -55.04
N ASN A 559 111.64 71.75 -55.50
CA ASN A 559 112.48 72.90 -55.15
C ASN A 559 111.72 74.06 -54.47
N ALA A 560 110.51 73.83 -53.97
CA ALA A 560 109.71 74.85 -53.30
C ALA A 560 110.27 75.23 -51.91
N ALA A 561 110.56 76.51 -51.70
CA ALA A 561 111.16 77.04 -50.47
C ALA A 561 110.16 77.03 -49.29
N ILE A 562 110.58 76.45 -48.16
CA ILE A 562 109.80 76.31 -46.93
C ILE A 562 110.02 77.55 -46.01
N PRO A 563 108.96 78.30 -45.63
CA PRO A 563 109.08 79.46 -44.73
C PRO A 563 109.28 79.09 -43.25
N ALA A 564 109.79 80.06 -42.48
CA ALA A 564 110.48 79.88 -41.21
C ALA A 564 109.61 79.51 -39.98
N VAL A 565 110.32 78.79 -39.10
CA VAL A 565 109.99 78.16 -37.82
C VAL A 565 109.36 79.09 -36.78
N GLY A 566 108.20 78.69 -36.24
CA GLY A 566 107.65 79.18 -34.97
C GLY A 566 108.08 78.29 -33.79
N ALA A 567 108.06 78.84 -32.57
CA ALA A 567 108.49 78.16 -31.34
C ALA A 567 107.31 77.59 -30.51
N ASP A 568 106.24 77.16 -31.19
CA ASP A 568 105.10 76.44 -30.62
C ASP A 568 105.00 75.01 -31.18
N GLU A 569 104.07 74.21 -30.66
CA GLU A 569 103.90 72.80 -31.02
C GLU A 569 103.49 72.57 -32.50
N ILE A 570 103.22 73.64 -33.27
CA ILE A 570 103.02 73.63 -34.73
C ILE A 570 104.35 73.73 -35.50
N GLY A 571 105.39 74.35 -34.92
CA GLY A 571 106.77 74.33 -35.44
C GLY A 571 107.50 73.00 -35.25
N ASP A 572 107.08 72.18 -34.29
CA ASP A 572 107.58 70.82 -34.10
C ASP A 572 106.97 69.80 -35.08
N MET A 573 105.80 70.11 -35.67
CA MET A 573 105.25 69.33 -36.78
C MET A 573 106.03 69.51 -38.09
N THR A 574 106.72 70.64 -38.28
CA THR A 574 107.62 70.88 -39.44
C THR A 574 108.88 69.99 -39.40
N ARG A 575 109.29 69.54 -38.21
CA ARG A 575 110.39 68.59 -38.03
C ARG A 575 109.95 67.12 -38.07
N ALA A 576 108.70 66.81 -37.69
CA ALA A 576 108.14 65.47 -37.80
C ALA A 576 107.82 65.06 -39.26
N LEU A 577 107.61 66.03 -40.16
CA LEU A 577 107.41 65.81 -41.60
C LEU A 577 108.66 65.28 -42.34
N ALA A 578 109.84 65.35 -41.71
CA ALA A 578 111.08 64.78 -42.26
C ALA A 578 111.26 63.29 -41.93
N VAL A 579 110.50 62.73 -40.97
CA VAL A 579 110.70 61.35 -40.47
C VAL A 579 109.56 60.41 -40.87
N PHE A 580 108.38 60.91 -41.21
CA PHE A 580 107.24 60.07 -41.66
C PHE A 580 107.28 59.68 -43.14
N ARG A 581 108.19 60.26 -43.94
CA ARG A 581 108.40 59.85 -45.34
C ARG A 581 108.85 58.39 -45.45
N ASP A 582 109.55 57.87 -44.44
CA ASP A 582 110.36 56.67 -44.61
C ASP A 582 109.97 55.48 -43.68
N THR A 583 108.79 55.45 -43.03
CA THR A 583 108.40 54.23 -42.28
C THR A 583 106.91 53.90 -42.32
N ALA A 584 106.56 53.11 -43.35
CA ALA A 584 105.60 52.00 -43.32
C ALA A 584 104.12 52.37 -43.08
N ASN A 585 103.27 52.45 -44.11
CA ASN A 585 102.81 51.26 -44.84
C ASN A 585 102.82 49.99 -43.95
N ALA A 586 101.91 49.87 -42.97
CA ALA A 586 101.11 48.66 -42.71
C ALA A 586 100.42 48.64 -41.32
N ALA A 587 99.09 48.55 -41.36
CA ALA A 587 98.29 47.62 -40.58
C ALA A 587 98.23 47.77 -39.04
N ASN A 588 97.43 48.70 -38.48
CA ASN A 588 96.84 48.49 -37.15
C ASN A 588 95.63 49.36 -36.71
N GLU A 589 94.72 49.80 -37.59
CA GLU A 589 93.49 50.52 -37.15
C GLU A 589 92.19 49.70 -37.22
N ALA A 590 92.24 48.44 -37.67
CA ALA A 590 91.02 47.62 -37.81
C ALA A 590 90.57 46.85 -36.54
N ASN A 591 91.40 46.71 -35.49
CA ASN A 591 91.10 45.81 -34.37
C ASN A 591 90.53 46.46 -33.09
N ALA A 592 90.55 47.78 -32.94
CA ALA A 592 90.14 48.40 -31.67
C ALA A 592 88.62 48.56 -31.47
N ARG A 593 87.79 48.38 -32.51
CA ARG A 593 86.32 48.54 -32.42
C ARG A 593 85.54 47.23 -32.23
N ALA A 594 86.16 46.07 -32.42
CA ALA A 594 85.47 44.77 -32.40
C ALA A 594 85.44 44.05 -31.03
N GLU A 595 86.28 44.44 -30.08
CA GLU A 595 86.42 43.72 -28.80
C GLU A 595 85.36 44.11 -27.74
N THR A 596 84.87 45.36 -27.78
CA THR A 596 83.95 45.90 -26.77
C THR A 596 82.47 45.52 -26.97
N GLU A 597 82.06 45.18 -28.19
CA GLU A 597 80.69 44.68 -28.45
C GLU A 597 80.52 43.20 -28.10
N ARG A 598 81.58 42.38 -28.25
CA ARG A 598 81.53 40.94 -27.94
C ARG A 598 81.36 40.64 -26.45
N ARG A 599 81.86 41.50 -25.55
CA ARG A 599 81.71 41.31 -24.09
C ARG A 599 80.34 41.70 -23.54
N ARG A 600 79.61 42.64 -24.16
CA ARG A 600 78.22 42.97 -23.80
C ARG A 600 77.21 41.93 -24.29
N ALA A 601 77.41 41.42 -25.51
CA ALA A 601 76.52 40.40 -26.10
C ALA A 601 76.54 39.04 -25.37
N ALA A 602 77.63 38.69 -24.67
CA ALA A 602 77.72 37.45 -23.90
C ALA A 602 76.98 37.52 -22.54
N GLY A 603 77.04 38.68 -21.85
CA GLY A 603 76.35 38.89 -20.57
C GLY A 603 74.83 39.05 -20.71
N GLU A 604 74.37 39.74 -21.75
CA GLU A 604 72.95 39.91 -22.05
C GLU A 604 72.28 38.59 -22.50
N ARG A 605 72.96 37.78 -23.32
CA ARG A 605 72.48 36.43 -23.68
C ARG A 605 72.36 35.52 -22.45
N ARG A 606 73.33 35.55 -21.54
CA ARG A 606 73.29 34.71 -20.34
C ARG A 606 72.17 35.14 -19.38
N ARG A 607 71.94 36.44 -19.20
CA ARG A 607 70.79 36.95 -18.43
C ARG A 607 69.45 36.58 -19.08
N ALA A 608 69.27 36.83 -20.38
CA ALA A 608 68.04 36.48 -21.07
C ALA A 608 67.76 34.97 -21.03
N MET A 609 68.79 34.13 -21.11
CA MET A 609 68.68 32.67 -21.04
C MET A 609 68.33 32.18 -19.62
N VAL A 610 68.84 32.83 -18.57
CA VAL A 610 68.44 32.54 -17.18
C VAL A 610 67.01 33.00 -16.90
N GLU A 611 66.63 34.20 -17.34
CA GLU A 611 65.27 34.74 -17.16
C GLU A 611 64.22 33.88 -17.92
N MET A 612 64.56 33.44 -19.12
CA MET A 612 63.73 32.52 -19.91
C MET A 612 63.65 31.13 -19.27
N ALA A 613 64.73 30.66 -18.64
CA ALA A 613 64.75 29.42 -17.88
C ALA A 613 63.92 29.49 -16.59
N GLU A 614 63.94 30.60 -15.86
CA GLU A 614 63.11 30.83 -14.66
C GLU A 614 61.62 30.95 -15.00
N SER A 615 61.29 31.65 -16.09
CA SER A 615 59.92 31.73 -16.61
C SER A 615 59.40 30.37 -17.11
N PHE A 616 60.26 29.60 -17.78
CA PHE A 616 59.97 28.23 -18.18
C PHE A 616 59.79 27.30 -16.97
N GLU A 617 60.66 27.39 -15.97
CA GLU A 617 60.56 26.65 -14.70
C GLU A 617 59.23 26.92 -14.01
N SER A 618 58.87 28.20 -13.83
CA SER A 618 57.62 28.58 -13.18
C SER A 618 56.39 28.12 -13.96
N SER A 619 56.41 28.22 -15.29
CA SER A 619 55.29 27.78 -16.13
C SER A 619 55.13 26.26 -16.09
N VAL A 620 56.22 25.52 -16.20
CA VAL A 620 56.20 24.05 -16.19
C VAL A 620 55.86 23.50 -14.81
N ARG A 621 56.41 24.06 -13.71
CA ARG A 621 55.96 23.73 -12.35
C ARG A 621 54.47 23.99 -12.17
N GLY A 622 53.98 25.16 -12.59
CA GLY A 622 52.56 25.47 -12.51
C GLY A 622 51.66 24.51 -13.31
N VAL A 623 52.12 24.00 -14.46
CA VAL A 623 51.41 22.96 -15.21
C VAL A 623 51.47 21.61 -14.48
N LEU A 624 52.65 21.19 -14.01
CA LEU A 624 52.84 19.91 -13.31
C LEU A 624 52.07 19.85 -11.99
N ASP A 625 51.99 20.95 -11.25
CA ASP A 625 51.24 21.02 -10.01
C ASP A 625 49.73 20.98 -10.26
N ARG A 626 49.24 21.60 -11.36
CA ARG A 626 47.85 21.43 -11.80
C ARG A 626 47.55 19.99 -12.21
N VAL A 627 48.46 19.34 -12.94
CA VAL A 627 48.30 17.92 -13.33
C VAL A 627 48.27 17.03 -12.08
N ALA A 628 49.14 17.27 -11.10
CA ALA A 628 49.14 16.53 -9.83
C ALA A 628 47.84 16.74 -9.04
N HIS A 629 47.29 17.97 -9.04
CA HIS A 629 46.03 18.25 -8.38
C HIS A 629 44.84 17.53 -9.04
N VAL A 630 44.74 17.61 -10.38
CA VAL A 630 43.71 16.91 -11.16
C VAL A 630 43.83 15.39 -11.01
N ALA A 631 45.05 14.86 -10.99
CA ALA A 631 45.29 13.44 -10.72
C ALA A 631 44.78 13.03 -9.32
N GLY A 632 45.06 13.83 -8.29
CA GLY A 632 44.53 13.59 -6.93
C GLY A 632 43.01 13.63 -6.86
N ASP A 633 42.38 14.59 -7.54
CA ASP A 633 40.91 14.69 -7.60
C ASP A 633 40.30 13.48 -8.33
N MET A 634 40.92 13.03 -9.43
CA MET A 634 40.50 11.84 -10.18
C MET A 634 40.65 10.56 -9.34
N GLN A 635 41.72 10.44 -8.55
CA GLN A 635 41.89 9.31 -7.62
C GLN A 635 40.80 9.29 -6.55
N GLY A 636 40.53 10.44 -5.93
CA GLY A 636 39.44 10.55 -4.97
C GLY A 636 38.06 10.28 -5.57
N MET A 637 37.85 10.64 -6.84
CA MET A 637 36.63 10.30 -7.58
C MET A 637 36.51 8.80 -7.84
N ALA A 638 37.61 8.14 -8.25
CA ALA A 638 37.65 6.70 -8.46
C ALA A 638 37.34 5.93 -7.16
N GLU A 639 37.96 6.29 -6.04
CA GLU A 639 37.69 5.65 -4.75
C GLU A 639 36.22 5.80 -4.32
N ARG A 640 35.60 6.97 -4.54
CA ARG A 640 34.16 7.16 -4.30
C ARG A 640 33.31 6.30 -5.23
N MET A 641 33.69 6.19 -6.51
CA MET A 641 32.99 5.37 -7.50
C MET A 641 33.05 3.89 -7.14
N THR A 642 34.20 3.38 -6.67
CA THR A 642 34.35 2.00 -6.19
C THR A 642 33.44 1.73 -4.99
N ARG A 643 33.49 2.58 -3.95
CA ARG A 643 32.60 2.44 -2.79
C ARG A 643 31.11 2.47 -3.16
N SER A 644 30.75 3.34 -4.11
CA SER A 644 29.37 3.43 -4.60
C SER A 644 28.97 2.17 -5.38
N ALA A 645 29.88 1.60 -6.18
CA ALA A 645 29.63 0.35 -6.90
C ALA A 645 29.47 -0.83 -5.92
N ASP A 646 30.32 -0.94 -4.90
CA ASP A 646 30.23 -1.97 -3.85
C ASP A 646 28.90 -1.90 -3.10
N THR A 647 28.48 -0.68 -2.74
CA THR A 647 27.20 -0.45 -2.05
C THR A 647 26.02 -0.87 -2.93
N THR A 648 26.01 -0.42 -4.20
CA THR A 648 24.99 -0.81 -5.17
C THR A 648 24.93 -2.33 -5.39
N ALA A 649 26.09 -3.01 -5.41
CA ALA A 649 26.14 -4.47 -5.55
C ALA A 649 25.57 -5.20 -4.32
N ALA A 650 25.86 -4.71 -3.11
CA ALA A 650 25.30 -5.25 -1.87
C ALA A 650 23.78 -5.04 -1.78
N GLU A 651 23.29 -3.86 -2.15
CA GLU A 651 21.85 -3.55 -2.23
C GLU A 651 21.16 -4.41 -3.29
N ALA A 652 21.76 -4.57 -4.46
CA ALA A 652 21.24 -5.45 -5.52
C ALA A 652 21.13 -6.91 -5.06
N THR A 653 22.10 -7.40 -4.29
CA THR A 653 22.06 -8.75 -3.71
C THR A 653 20.89 -8.92 -2.72
N THR A 654 20.68 -7.91 -1.87
CA THR A 654 19.57 -7.89 -0.90
C THR A 654 18.21 -7.82 -1.61
N ALA A 655 18.12 -6.98 -2.65
CA ALA A 655 16.94 -6.87 -3.49
C ALA A 655 16.65 -8.20 -4.21
N ALA A 656 17.66 -8.89 -4.74
CA ALA A 656 17.50 -10.18 -5.40
C ALA A 656 16.89 -11.23 -4.45
N SER A 657 17.42 -11.33 -3.23
CA SER A 657 16.89 -12.24 -2.19
C SER A 657 15.41 -11.93 -1.87
N THR A 658 15.08 -10.64 -1.75
CA THR A 658 13.71 -10.20 -1.45
C THR A 658 12.77 -10.50 -2.62
N SER A 659 13.21 -10.30 -3.86
CA SER A 659 12.45 -10.67 -5.05
C SER A 659 12.21 -12.18 -5.17
N GLN A 660 13.21 -13.02 -4.83
CA GLN A 660 13.02 -14.47 -4.76
C GLN A 660 12.00 -14.89 -3.70
N GLN A 661 12.01 -14.25 -2.54
CA GLN A 661 11.00 -14.50 -1.51
C GLN A 661 9.60 -14.07 -1.97
N ALA A 662 9.50 -12.91 -2.64
CA ALA A 662 8.25 -12.44 -3.23
C ALA A 662 7.72 -13.41 -4.29
N GLU A 663 8.58 -13.95 -5.15
CA GLU A 663 8.21 -14.97 -6.15
C GLU A 663 7.65 -16.23 -5.47
N GLY A 664 8.27 -16.68 -4.38
CA GLY A 664 7.77 -17.79 -3.57
C GLY A 664 6.38 -17.52 -2.99
N ASN A 665 6.17 -16.32 -2.44
CA ASN A 665 4.87 -15.90 -1.92
C ASN A 665 3.80 -15.85 -3.02
N VAL A 666 4.12 -15.27 -4.18
CA VAL A 666 3.19 -15.20 -5.33
C VAL A 666 2.79 -16.61 -5.80
N LYS A 667 3.73 -17.55 -5.85
CA LYS A 667 3.42 -18.97 -6.16
C LYS A 667 2.51 -19.62 -5.12
N ALA A 668 2.72 -19.35 -3.83
CA ALA A 668 1.87 -19.88 -2.78
C ALA A 668 0.44 -19.33 -2.88
N VAL A 669 0.28 -18.04 -3.17
CA VAL A 669 -1.03 -17.41 -3.37
C VAL A 669 -1.70 -17.94 -4.64
N ALA A 670 -0.94 -18.18 -5.72
CA ALA A 670 -1.45 -18.82 -6.93
C ALA A 670 -2.05 -20.20 -6.62
N ALA A 671 -1.32 -21.06 -5.90
CA ALA A 671 -1.79 -22.38 -5.51
C ALA A 671 -3.06 -22.32 -4.65
N ALA A 672 -3.11 -21.40 -3.66
CA ALA A 672 -4.30 -21.19 -2.84
C ALA A 672 -5.51 -20.69 -3.68
N THR A 673 -5.26 -19.91 -4.74
CA THR A 673 -6.30 -19.40 -5.64
C THR A 673 -6.84 -20.50 -6.55
N GLU A 674 -5.99 -21.42 -7.02
CA GLU A 674 -6.41 -22.62 -7.75
C GLU A 674 -7.27 -23.53 -6.87
N GLU A 675 -6.87 -23.75 -5.60
CA GLU A 675 -7.65 -24.54 -4.64
C GLU A 675 -9.01 -23.89 -4.31
N LEU A 676 -9.03 -22.57 -4.12
CA LEU A 676 -10.28 -21.81 -3.97
C LEU A 676 -11.18 -21.93 -5.20
N SER A 677 -10.62 -21.86 -6.41
CA SER A 677 -11.39 -22.02 -7.65
C SER A 677 -12.04 -23.40 -7.73
N ALA A 678 -11.29 -24.46 -7.39
CA ALA A 678 -11.83 -25.82 -7.33
C ALA A 678 -12.96 -25.95 -6.28
N SER A 679 -12.77 -25.37 -5.10
CA SER A 679 -13.81 -25.38 -4.04
C SER A 679 -15.08 -24.65 -4.46
N ILE A 680 -14.96 -23.50 -5.14
CA ILE A 680 -16.12 -22.75 -5.66
C ILE A 680 -16.86 -23.56 -6.74
N GLN A 681 -16.13 -24.24 -7.62
CA GLN A 681 -16.75 -25.13 -8.62
C GLN A 681 -17.51 -26.29 -7.98
N GLU A 682 -16.94 -26.90 -6.93
CA GLU A 682 -17.60 -27.96 -6.16
C GLU A 682 -18.88 -27.44 -5.47
N ILE A 683 -18.80 -26.29 -4.80
CA ILE A 683 -19.97 -25.63 -4.20
C ILE A 683 -21.04 -25.36 -5.26
N GLY A 684 -20.65 -24.85 -6.43
CA GLY A 684 -21.58 -24.62 -7.54
C GLY A 684 -22.29 -25.90 -7.99
N SER A 685 -21.56 -27.01 -8.10
CA SER A 685 -22.14 -28.32 -8.43
C SER A 685 -23.12 -28.82 -7.35
N GLN A 686 -22.79 -28.62 -6.08
CA GLN A 686 -23.61 -29.02 -4.92
C GLN A 686 -24.91 -28.21 -4.84
N VAL A 687 -24.84 -26.90 -5.12
CA VAL A 687 -25.99 -26.00 -5.20
C VAL A 687 -26.91 -26.40 -6.35
N HIS A 688 -26.34 -26.72 -7.51
CA HIS A 688 -27.12 -27.19 -8.65
C HIS A 688 -27.87 -28.50 -8.33
N ALA A 689 -27.19 -29.48 -7.73
CA ALA A 689 -27.80 -30.73 -7.28
C ALA A 689 -28.92 -30.48 -6.26
N SER A 690 -28.70 -29.57 -5.30
CA SER A 690 -29.69 -29.19 -4.29
C SER A 690 -30.94 -28.56 -4.94
N SER A 691 -30.79 -27.70 -5.95
CA SER A 691 -31.92 -27.14 -6.69
C SER A 691 -32.71 -28.21 -7.43
N GLN A 692 -32.04 -29.21 -8.04
CA GLN A 692 -32.72 -30.33 -8.69
C GLN A 692 -33.53 -31.18 -7.70
N ILE A 693 -32.97 -31.47 -6.52
CA ILE A 693 -33.66 -32.20 -5.45
C ILE A 693 -34.88 -31.42 -4.97
N ALA A 694 -34.74 -30.11 -4.73
CA ALA A 694 -35.84 -29.25 -4.31
C ALA A 694 -36.97 -29.24 -5.35
N ARG A 695 -36.67 -29.12 -6.65
CA ARG A 695 -37.69 -29.18 -7.72
C ARG A 695 -38.42 -30.52 -7.73
N LYS A 696 -37.69 -31.64 -7.62
CA LYS A 696 -38.30 -32.97 -7.57
C LYS A 696 -39.22 -33.11 -6.34
N ALA A 697 -38.80 -32.61 -5.19
CA ALA A 697 -39.61 -32.61 -3.98
C ALA A 697 -40.88 -31.75 -4.13
N ALA A 698 -40.79 -30.61 -4.84
CA ALA A 698 -41.96 -29.78 -5.14
C ALA A 698 -42.99 -30.53 -6.01
N ASP A 699 -42.52 -31.19 -7.07
CA ASP A 699 -43.39 -31.98 -7.96
C ASP A 699 -44.09 -33.12 -7.20
N GLU A 700 -43.38 -33.77 -6.27
CA GLU A 700 -43.91 -34.86 -5.46
C GLU A 700 -44.91 -34.38 -4.41
N ALA A 701 -44.65 -33.22 -3.79
CA ALA A 701 -45.61 -32.56 -2.90
C ALA A 701 -46.89 -32.16 -3.65
N GLU A 702 -46.78 -31.59 -4.86
CA GLU A 702 -47.93 -31.20 -5.67
C GLU A 702 -48.78 -32.41 -6.10
N ARG A 703 -48.14 -33.53 -6.48
CA ARG A 703 -48.86 -34.79 -6.76
C ARG A 703 -49.61 -35.31 -5.53
N THR A 704 -48.99 -35.19 -4.36
CA THR A 704 -49.59 -35.62 -3.10
C THR A 704 -50.79 -34.74 -2.76
N ASP A 705 -50.67 -33.42 -2.91
CA ASP A 705 -51.75 -32.44 -2.71
C ASP A 705 -52.99 -32.79 -3.56
N ARG A 706 -52.78 -33.00 -4.87
CA ARG A 706 -53.87 -33.41 -5.80
C ARG A 706 -54.54 -34.73 -5.39
N THR A 707 -53.78 -35.68 -4.85
CA THR A 707 -54.32 -36.98 -4.42
C THR A 707 -55.19 -36.82 -3.18
N VAL A 708 -54.74 -36.03 -2.20
CA VAL A 708 -55.48 -35.76 -0.97
C VAL A 708 -56.72 -34.90 -1.25
N GLU A 709 -56.64 -33.93 -2.16
CA GLU A 709 -57.78 -33.17 -2.61
C GLU A 709 -58.86 -34.06 -3.25
N GLY A 710 -58.46 -35.01 -4.09
CA GLY A 710 -59.36 -36.02 -4.66
C GLY A 710 -60.02 -36.92 -3.60
N LEU A 711 -59.29 -37.28 -2.55
CA LEU A 711 -59.83 -38.02 -1.40
C LEU A 711 -60.90 -37.18 -0.66
N SER A 712 -60.62 -35.90 -0.43
CA SER A 712 -61.54 -34.96 0.22
C SER A 712 -62.85 -34.81 -0.58
N GLN A 713 -62.75 -34.63 -1.90
CA GLN A 713 -63.91 -34.56 -2.79
C GLN A 713 -64.74 -35.86 -2.78
N THR A 714 -64.07 -37.01 -2.75
CA THR A 714 -64.73 -38.33 -2.68
C THR A 714 -65.46 -38.50 -1.35
N ALA A 715 -64.83 -38.11 -0.24
CA ALA A 715 -65.45 -38.13 1.09
C ALA A 715 -66.69 -37.23 1.14
N ASN A 716 -66.65 -36.03 0.54
CA ASN A 716 -67.81 -35.14 0.44
C ASN A 716 -69.00 -35.80 -0.28
N LYS A 717 -68.76 -36.41 -1.45
CA LYS A 717 -69.79 -37.13 -2.20
C LYS A 717 -70.38 -38.31 -1.42
N ILE A 718 -69.54 -39.06 -0.70
CA ILE A 718 -70.04 -40.15 0.15
C ILE A 718 -70.90 -39.58 1.29
N GLY A 719 -70.50 -38.46 1.90
CA GLY A 719 -71.28 -37.76 2.92
C GLY A 719 -72.67 -37.35 2.44
N GLU A 720 -72.78 -36.80 1.22
CA GLU A 720 -74.07 -36.45 0.59
C GLU A 720 -74.97 -37.69 0.41
N VAL A 721 -74.42 -38.79 -0.11
CA VAL A 721 -75.15 -40.05 -0.30
C VAL A 721 -75.63 -40.61 1.04
N VAL A 722 -74.78 -40.62 2.06
CA VAL A 722 -75.12 -41.12 3.40
C VAL A 722 -76.23 -40.28 4.05
N GLY A 723 -76.19 -38.95 3.89
CA GLY A 723 -77.25 -38.05 4.36
C GLY A 723 -78.60 -38.30 3.66
N LEU A 724 -78.59 -38.60 2.36
CA LEU A 724 -79.78 -39.03 1.63
C LEU A 724 -80.35 -40.34 2.18
N ILE A 725 -79.50 -41.35 2.41
CA ILE A 725 -79.93 -42.64 2.98
C ILE A 725 -80.50 -42.45 4.39
N GLN A 726 -79.91 -41.59 5.22
CA GLN A 726 -80.45 -41.25 6.54
C GLN A 726 -81.83 -40.61 6.46
N SER A 727 -82.05 -39.72 5.49
CA SER A 727 -83.36 -39.10 5.24
C SER A 727 -84.40 -40.13 4.78
N ILE A 728 -84.03 -41.06 3.89
CA ILE A 728 -84.90 -42.16 3.46
C ILE A 728 -85.25 -43.08 4.63
N ALA A 729 -84.27 -43.41 5.48
CA ALA A 729 -84.49 -44.23 6.68
C ALA A 729 -85.45 -43.53 7.66
N GLY A 730 -85.31 -42.22 7.85
CA GLY A 730 -86.23 -41.41 8.65
C GLY A 730 -87.67 -41.42 8.10
N GLN A 731 -87.84 -41.24 6.80
CA GLN A 731 -89.16 -41.34 6.13
C GLN A 731 -89.75 -42.75 6.24
N THR A 732 -88.93 -43.78 6.04
CA THR A 732 -89.33 -45.19 6.15
C THR A 732 -89.80 -45.52 7.55
N ASN A 733 -89.10 -45.01 8.58
CA ASN A 733 -89.49 -45.17 9.98
C ASN A 733 -90.84 -44.51 10.28
N LEU A 734 -91.10 -43.31 9.72
CA LEU A 734 -92.39 -42.63 9.86
C LEU A 734 -93.53 -43.37 9.13
N LEU A 735 -93.28 -43.86 7.92
CA LEU A 735 -94.25 -44.67 7.17
C LEU A 735 -94.59 -45.96 7.92
N ALA A 736 -93.58 -46.65 8.44
CA ALA A 736 -93.74 -47.87 9.22
C ALA A 736 -94.47 -47.63 10.55
N LEU A 737 -94.22 -46.49 11.20
CA LEU A 737 -94.97 -46.07 12.40
C LEU A 737 -96.45 -45.85 12.09
N ASN A 738 -96.77 -45.12 11.01
CA ASN A 738 -98.15 -44.89 10.58
C ASN A 738 -98.86 -46.21 10.24
N ALA A 739 -98.18 -47.11 9.54
CA ALA A 739 -98.70 -48.45 9.24
C ALA A 739 -98.93 -49.29 10.52
N THR A 740 -98.06 -49.16 11.53
CA THR A 740 -98.23 -49.84 12.83
C THR A 740 -99.46 -49.32 13.57
N ILE A 741 -99.72 -48.01 13.53
CA ILE A 741 -100.91 -47.38 14.13
C ILE A 741 -102.18 -47.89 13.46
N GLU A 742 -102.22 -47.91 12.13
CA GLU A 742 -103.42 -48.35 11.40
C GLU A 742 -103.65 -49.86 11.54
N ALA A 743 -102.58 -50.66 11.62
CA ALA A 743 -102.67 -52.09 11.90
C ALA A 743 -103.19 -52.38 13.33
N ALA A 744 -102.80 -51.58 14.33
CA ALA A 744 -103.35 -51.66 15.68
C ALA A 744 -104.84 -51.26 15.72
N ARG A 745 -105.25 -50.31 14.87
CA ARG A 745 -106.64 -49.86 14.72
C ARG A 745 -107.55 -50.92 14.11
N ALA A 746 -107.02 -51.76 13.23
CA ALA A 746 -107.74 -52.88 12.61
C ALA A 746 -107.93 -54.11 13.53
N GLY A 747 -107.41 -54.10 14.77
CA GLY A 747 -107.62 -55.15 15.77
C GLY A 747 -107.02 -56.51 15.34
N GLU A 748 -107.75 -57.61 15.56
CA GLU A 748 -107.29 -58.98 15.25
C GLU A 748 -106.97 -59.18 13.76
N ALA A 749 -107.66 -58.48 12.84
CA ALA A 749 -107.43 -58.58 11.40
C ALA A 749 -106.10 -57.91 10.96
N GLY A 750 -105.57 -56.99 11.75
CA GLY A 750 -104.35 -56.22 11.46
C GLY A 750 -103.06 -56.84 12.00
N LYS A 751 -103.13 -57.94 12.76
CA LYS A 751 -101.95 -58.52 13.45
C LYS A 751 -100.77 -58.82 12.53
N GLY A 752 -101.01 -59.43 11.36
CA GLY A 752 -99.95 -59.73 10.40
C GLY A 752 -99.27 -58.47 9.83
N PHE A 753 -100.06 -57.43 9.51
CA PHE A 753 -99.55 -56.14 9.05
C PHE A 753 -98.81 -55.37 10.15
N ALA A 754 -99.25 -55.47 11.41
CA ALA A 754 -98.60 -54.83 12.55
C ALA A 754 -97.19 -55.39 12.77
N VAL A 755 -96.99 -56.71 12.62
CA VAL A 755 -95.67 -57.34 12.73
C VAL A 755 -94.73 -56.84 11.64
N VAL A 756 -95.18 -56.84 10.37
CA VAL A 756 -94.36 -56.34 9.24
C VAL A 756 -94.03 -54.85 9.42
N ALA A 757 -95.00 -54.03 9.82
CA ALA A 757 -94.78 -52.60 10.05
C ALA A 757 -93.80 -52.35 11.21
N SER A 758 -93.86 -53.14 12.29
CA SER A 758 -92.89 -53.06 13.38
C SER A 758 -91.49 -53.48 12.95
N GLU A 759 -91.36 -54.50 12.10
CA GLU A 759 -90.08 -54.98 11.59
C GLU A 759 -89.43 -53.94 10.66
N VAL A 760 -90.21 -53.34 9.74
CA VAL A 760 -89.75 -52.24 8.87
C VAL A 760 -89.34 -51.02 9.70
N LYS A 761 -90.08 -50.70 10.77
CA LYS A 761 -89.74 -49.62 11.69
C LYS A 761 -88.40 -49.87 12.39
N LEU A 762 -88.17 -51.10 12.86
CA LEU A 762 -86.92 -51.51 13.49
C LEU A 762 -85.74 -51.42 12.52
N LEU A 763 -85.92 -51.93 11.30
CA LEU A 763 -84.92 -51.91 10.23
C LEU A 763 -84.57 -50.48 9.78
N ALA A 764 -85.57 -49.61 9.68
CA ALA A 764 -85.37 -48.19 9.39
C ALA A 764 -84.61 -47.48 10.52
N GLY A 765 -84.91 -47.80 11.78
CA GLY A 765 -84.15 -47.30 12.94
C GLY A 765 -82.68 -47.77 12.95
N GLN A 766 -82.43 -49.04 12.63
CA GLN A 766 -81.08 -49.59 12.50
C GLN A 766 -80.31 -48.93 11.34
N THR A 767 -80.99 -48.72 10.21
CA THR A 767 -80.42 -48.04 9.04
C THR A 767 -80.04 -46.60 9.37
N ALA A 768 -80.92 -45.84 10.05
CA ALA A 768 -80.65 -44.47 10.48
C ALA A 768 -79.48 -44.39 11.48
N LYS A 769 -79.34 -45.37 12.37
CA LYS A 769 -78.21 -45.47 13.29
C LYS A 769 -76.91 -45.76 12.54
N ALA A 770 -76.93 -46.73 11.62
CA ALA A 770 -75.75 -47.11 10.83
C ALA A 770 -75.28 -45.97 9.92
N THR A 771 -76.19 -45.25 9.25
CA THR A 771 -75.84 -44.08 8.45
C THR A 771 -75.31 -42.93 9.30
N GLY A 772 -75.85 -42.71 10.49
CA GLY A 772 -75.30 -41.74 11.45
C GLY A 772 -73.85 -42.05 11.85
N GLU A 773 -73.52 -43.33 12.09
CA GLU A 773 -72.14 -43.76 12.35
C GLU A 773 -71.24 -43.53 11.13
N ILE A 774 -71.69 -43.87 9.92
CA ILE A 774 -70.93 -43.63 8.67
C ILE A 774 -70.69 -42.14 8.47
N GLN A 775 -71.70 -41.29 8.70
CA GLN A 775 -71.57 -39.84 8.56
C GLN A 775 -70.52 -39.27 9.51
N ALA A 776 -70.46 -39.76 10.75
CA ALA A 776 -69.38 -39.39 11.68
C ALA A 776 -68.00 -39.80 11.16
N ARG A 777 -67.86 -40.97 10.50
CA ARG A 777 -66.58 -41.40 9.89
C ARG A 777 -66.17 -40.56 8.70
N ILE A 778 -67.13 -40.20 7.85
CA ILE A 778 -66.87 -39.30 6.72
C ILE A 778 -66.40 -37.93 7.21
N ALA A 779 -67.00 -37.39 8.28
CA ALA A 779 -66.56 -36.15 8.88
C ALA A 779 -65.11 -36.23 9.43
N GLU A 780 -64.72 -37.35 10.03
CA GLU A 780 -63.33 -37.59 10.45
C GLU A 780 -62.37 -37.61 9.25
N ILE A 781 -62.73 -38.30 8.15
CA ILE A 781 -61.92 -38.36 6.92
C ILE A 781 -61.77 -36.98 6.27
N GLN A 782 -62.86 -36.20 6.19
CA GLN A 782 -62.84 -34.83 5.67
C GLN A 782 -61.89 -33.95 6.49
N THR A 783 -61.97 -34.04 7.82
CA THR A 783 -61.12 -33.26 8.73
C THR A 783 -59.63 -33.64 8.58
N ALA A 784 -59.34 -34.94 8.52
CA ALA A 784 -57.97 -35.43 8.33
C ALA A 784 -57.41 -35.01 6.96
N SER A 785 -58.23 -35.09 5.89
CA SER A 785 -57.83 -34.68 4.55
C SER A 785 -57.56 -33.18 4.48
N GLY A 786 -58.40 -32.35 5.11
CA GLY A 786 -58.17 -30.90 5.19
C GLY A 786 -56.88 -30.54 5.93
N THR A 787 -56.58 -31.24 7.03
CA THR A 787 -55.30 -31.06 7.77
C THR A 787 -54.10 -31.46 6.92
N ALA A 788 -54.21 -32.55 6.14
CA ALA A 788 -53.16 -33.00 5.25
C ALA A 788 -52.90 -31.99 4.11
N VAL A 789 -53.94 -31.43 3.48
CA VAL A 789 -53.80 -30.36 2.48
C VAL A 789 -53.08 -29.14 3.05
N GLU A 790 -53.45 -28.70 4.25
CA GLU A 790 -52.79 -27.55 4.90
C GLU A 790 -51.29 -27.82 5.15
N THR A 791 -50.96 -29.03 5.62
CA THR A 791 -49.58 -29.45 5.90
C THR A 791 -48.76 -29.56 4.61
N ILE A 792 -49.30 -30.18 3.57
CA ILE A 792 -48.65 -30.28 2.25
C ILE A 792 -48.42 -28.88 1.67
N GLY A 793 -49.40 -27.97 1.80
CA GLY A 793 -49.23 -26.58 1.39
C GLY A 793 -48.09 -25.86 2.13
N ALA A 794 -47.86 -26.16 3.41
CA ALA A 794 -46.72 -25.63 4.16
C ALA A 794 -45.37 -26.21 3.68
N VAL A 795 -45.33 -27.50 3.36
CA VAL A 795 -44.16 -28.17 2.76
C VAL A 795 -43.83 -27.56 1.40
N THR A 796 -44.83 -27.37 0.53
CA THR A 796 -44.65 -26.75 -0.79
C THR A 796 -44.07 -25.33 -0.68
N ARG A 797 -44.55 -24.50 0.27
CA ARG A 797 -43.97 -23.17 0.53
C ARG A 797 -42.52 -23.24 1.00
N THR A 798 -42.18 -24.21 1.83
CA THR A 798 -40.80 -24.40 2.33
C THR A 798 -39.86 -24.80 1.19
N ILE A 799 -40.28 -25.73 0.33
CA ILE A 799 -39.51 -26.15 -0.83
C ILE A 799 -39.32 -24.99 -1.82
N ALA A 800 -40.34 -24.16 -2.04
CA ALA A 800 -40.22 -22.97 -2.87
C ALA A 800 -39.14 -22.02 -2.34
N ARG A 801 -39.09 -21.82 -1.02
CA ARG A 801 -38.06 -20.99 -0.36
C ARG A 801 -36.66 -21.60 -0.45
N ILE A 802 -36.52 -22.93 -0.37
CA ILE A 802 -35.24 -23.61 -0.61
C ILE A 802 -34.75 -23.35 -2.04
N ASN A 803 -35.65 -23.40 -3.03
CA ASN A 803 -35.29 -23.17 -4.43
C ASN A 803 -34.89 -21.69 -4.69
N GLU A 804 -35.51 -20.74 -3.99
CA GLU A 804 -35.12 -19.32 -4.01
C GLU A 804 -33.72 -19.12 -3.42
N ILE A 805 -33.44 -19.68 -2.24
CA ILE A 805 -32.12 -19.63 -1.60
C ILE A 805 -31.05 -20.27 -2.49
N ALA A 806 -31.34 -21.43 -3.10
CA ALA A 806 -30.43 -22.07 -4.04
C ALA A 806 -30.11 -21.18 -5.25
N GLY A 807 -31.08 -20.38 -5.72
CA GLY A 807 -30.87 -19.36 -6.75
C GLY A 807 -29.97 -18.21 -6.30
N GLU A 808 -30.17 -17.69 -5.09
CA GLU A 808 -29.31 -16.64 -4.52
C GLU A 808 -27.87 -17.13 -4.33
N VAL A 809 -27.69 -18.35 -3.81
CA VAL A 809 -26.36 -18.94 -3.65
C VAL A 809 -25.70 -19.19 -5.00
N ALA A 810 -26.44 -19.65 -6.02
CA ALA A 810 -25.90 -19.84 -7.36
C ALA A 810 -25.38 -18.52 -7.96
N ALA A 811 -26.14 -17.43 -7.81
CA ALA A 811 -25.71 -16.09 -8.24
C ALA A 811 -24.45 -15.61 -7.49
N ALA A 812 -24.37 -15.87 -6.17
CA ALA A 812 -23.19 -15.56 -5.37
C ALA A 812 -21.96 -16.38 -5.79
N VAL A 813 -22.14 -17.66 -6.13
CA VAL A 813 -21.08 -18.55 -6.64
C VAL A 813 -20.57 -18.05 -8.01
N GLU A 814 -21.46 -17.62 -8.90
CA GLU A 814 -21.05 -17.01 -10.18
C GLU A 814 -20.23 -15.73 -9.97
N GLN A 815 -20.64 -14.85 -9.05
CA GLN A 815 -19.87 -13.66 -8.69
C GLN A 815 -18.50 -14.00 -8.09
N GLN A 816 -18.44 -14.98 -7.18
CA GLN A 816 -17.19 -15.43 -6.58
C GLN A 816 -16.25 -16.04 -7.63
N THR A 817 -16.79 -16.80 -8.60
CA THR A 817 -16.02 -17.35 -9.71
C THR A 817 -15.36 -16.25 -10.54
N ALA A 818 -16.11 -15.17 -10.84
CA ALA A 818 -15.56 -14.02 -11.56
C ALA A 818 -14.46 -13.31 -10.75
N ALA A 819 -14.69 -13.07 -9.45
CA ALA A 819 -13.73 -12.41 -8.57
C ALA A 819 -12.43 -13.23 -8.40
N VAL A 820 -12.54 -14.55 -8.24
CA VAL A 820 -11.36 -15.44 -8.17
C VAL A 820 -10.62 -15.48 -9.51
N GLY A 821 -11.32 -15.42 -10.64
CA GLY A 821 -10.70 -15.26 -11.95
C GLY A 821 -9.87 -13.97 -12.08
N GLU A 822 -10.36 -12.85 -11.54
CA GLU A 822 -9.64 -11.58 -11.51
C GLU A 822 -8.43 -11.63 -10.56
N ILE A 823 -8.56 -12.28 -9.40
CA ILE A 823 -7.45 -12.53 -8.48
C ILE A 823 -6.35 -13.35 -9.17
N ALA A 824 -6.72 -14.43 -9.87
CA ALA A 824 -5.77 -15.26 -10.61
C ALA A 824 -5.01 -14.46 -11.68
N ALA A 825 -5.71 -13.57 -12.41
CA ALA A 825 -5.08 -12.67 -13.38
C ALA A 825 -4.07 -11.71 -12.71
N ASN A 826 -4.46 -11.06 -11.60
CA ASN A 826 -3.58 -10.17 -10.85
C ASN A 826 -2.34 -10.88 -10.28
N ILE A 827 -2.47 -12.14 -9.89
CA ILE A 827 -1.35 -12.97 -9.43
C ILE A 827 -0.37 -13.26 -10.57
N HIS A 828 -0.87 -13.50 -11.79
CA HIS A 828 -0.02 -13.64 -12.98
C HIS A 828 0.74 -12.35 -13.28
N ASP A 829 0.08 -11.20 -13.24
CA ASP A 829 0.73 -9.90 -13.43
C ASP A 829 1.78 -9.63 -12.35
N ALA A 830 1.49 -9.98 -11.09
CA ALA A 830 2.46 -9.89 -9.99
C ALA A 830 3.67 -10.82 -10.21
N ALA A 831 3.45 -12.05 -10.70
CA ALA A 831 4.54 -12.98 -11.01
C ALA A 831 5.44 -12.44 -12.13
N ASP A 832 4.84 -11.85 -13.17
CA ASP A 832 5.58 -11.19 -14.27
C ASP A 832 6.35 -9.97 -13.78
N GLY A 833 5.73 -9.13 -12.95
CA GLY A 833 6.38 -7.99 -12.32
C GLY A 833 7.58 -8.40 -11.46
N THR A 834 7.44 -9.47 -10.69
CA THR A 834 8.53 -9.99 -9.83
C THR A 834 9.68 -10.52 -10.67
N ARG A 835 9.40 -11.21 -11.79
CA ARG A 835 10.42 -11.64 -12.76
C ARG A 835 11.13 -10.47 -13.42
N ALA A 836 10.40 -9.43 -13.80
CA ALA A 836 10.97 -8.22 -14.40
C ALA A 836 11.89 -7.49 -13.40
N VAL A 837 11.50 -7.38 -12.14
CA VAL A 837 12.35 -6.81 -11.08
C VAL A 837 13.62 -7.64 -10.90
N SER A 838 13.52 -8.97 -10.86
CA SER A 838 14.71 -9.84 -10.78
C SER A 838 15.68 -9.64 -11.96
N ALA A 839 15.16 -9.45 -13.18
CA ALA A 839 15.98 -9.16 -14.35
C ALA A 839 16.67 -7.79 -14.25
N ASN A 840 15.94 -6.76 -13.80
CA ASN A 840 16.49 -5.42 -13.59
C ASN A 840 17.60 -5.41 -12.53
N ILE A 841 17.44 -6.18 -11.45
CA ILE A 841 18.47 -6.33 -10.42
C ILE A 841 19.74 -6.96 -10.99
N GLY A 842 19.61 -7.95 -11.89
CA GLY A 842 20.76 -8.53 -12.61
C GLY A 842 21.48 -7.49 -13.48
N ALA A 843 20.73 -6.61 -14.15
CA ALA A 843 21.29 -5.51 -14.94
C ALA A 843 22.03 -4.49 -14.05
N VAL A 844 21.45 -4.12 -12.90
CA VAL A 844 22.08 -3.21 -11.92
C VAL A 844 23.39 -3.81 -11.37
N THR A 845 23.38 -5.11 -11.04
CA THR A 845 24.59 -5.82 -10.58
C THR A 845 25.70 -5.78 -11.63
N THR A 846 25.34 -5.97 -12.90
CA THR A 846 26.27 -5.88 -14.03
C THR A 846 26.81 -4.46 -14.23
N ALA A 847 25.95 -3.45 -14.07
CA ALA A 847 26.33 -2.04 -14.17
C ALA A 847 27.28 -1.63 -13.04
N ALA A 848 27.03 -2.09 -11.81
CA ALA A 848 27.91 -1.88 -10.67
C ALA A 848 29.30 -2.49 -10.89
N ALA A 849 29.37 -3.75 -11.36
CA ALA A 849 30.63 -4.40 -11.71
C ALA A 849 31.39 -3.65 -12.82
N SER A 850 30.67 -3.11 -13.81
CA SER A 850 31.27 -2.31 -14.89
C SER A 850 31.84 -0.98 -14.36
N ALA A 851 31.15 -0.33 -13.42
CA ALA A 851 31.62 0.89 -12.77
C ALA A 851 32.87 0.64 -11.90
N GLU A 852 32.90 -0.47 -11.17
CA GLU A 852 34.08 -0.92 -10.42
C GLU A 852 35.29 -1.12 -11.34
N GLN A 853 35.09 -1.80 -12.47
CA GLN A 853 36.15 -2.05 -13.45
C GLN A 853 36.64 -0.73 -14.10
N ALA A 854 35.74 0.19 -14.44
CA ALA A 854 36.08 1.51 -14.95
C ALA A 854 36.87 2.34 -13.92
N SER A 855 36.51 2.22 -12.64
CA SER A 855 37.22 2.85 -11.54
C SER A 855 38.65 2.33 -11.43
N ALA A 856 38.84 1.01 -11.49
CA ALA A 856 40.15 0.38 -11.46
C ALA A 856 41.04 0.80 -12.65
N VAL A 857 40.45 0.98 -13.85
CA VAL A 857 41.16 1.56 -14.99
C VAL A 857 41.57 3.00 -14.71
N MET A 858 40.67 3.82 -14.18
CA MET A 858 40.92 5.22 -13.87
C MET A 858 42.04 5.39 -12.84
N VAL A 859 42.07 4.58 -11.77
CA VAL A 859 43.16 4.58 -10.78
C VAL A 859 44.50 4.28 -11.46
N ARG A 860 44.58 3.25 -12.30
CA ARG A 860 45.83 2.94 -13.04
C ARG A 860 46.27 4.06 -13.98
N SER A 861 45.31 4.71 -14.65
CA SER A 861 45.60 5.86 -15.52
C SER A 861 46.12 7.04 -14.71
N VAL A 862 45.54 7.31 -13.54
CA VAL A 862 46.01 8.34 -12.62
C VAL A 862 47.41 8.02 -12.11
N ASP A 863 47.70 6.79 -11.68
CA ASP A 863 49.04 6.37 -11.28
C ASP A 863 50.08 6.62 -12.38
N THR A 864 49.71 6.31 -13.62
CA THR A 864 50.57 6.54 -14.80
C THR A 864 50.83 8.04 -15.01
N VAL A 865 49.79 8.87 -15.01
CA VAL A 865 49.90 10.32 -15.20
C VAL A 865 50.73 10.96 -14.08
N THR A 866 50.54 10.50 -12.83
CA THR A 866 51.27 11.01 -11.67
C THR A 866 52.75 10.63 -11.75
N GLY A 867 53.05 9.40 -12.20
CA GLY A 867 54.41 8.93 -12.47
C GLY A 867 55.09 9.69 -13.62
N ASP A 868 54.37 9.97 -14.71
CA ASP A 868 54.87 10.74 -15.85
C ASP A 868 55.14 12.21 -15.47
N ALA A 869 54.24 12.83 -14.73
CA ALA A 869 54.43 14.18 -14.18
C ALA A 869 55.65 14.23 -13.24
N GLY A 870 55.86 13.19 -12.41
CA GLY A 870 57.03 13.06 -11.56
C GLY A 870 58.34 12.96 -12.35
N ARG A 871 58.38 12.14 -13.41
CA ARG A 871 59.54 12.04 -14.31
C ARG A 871 59.82 13.35 -15.05
N MET A 872 58.77 14.01 -15.55
CA MET A 872 58.90 15.29 -16.25
C MET A 872 59.44 16.38 -15.32
N ARG A 873 59.03 16.38 -14.04
CA ARG A 873 59.60 17.26 -13.01
C ARG A 873 61.10 17.03 -12.84
N GLN A 874 61.55 15.77 -12.76
CA GLN A 874 62.98 15.43 -12.65
C GLN A 874 63.79 15.82 -13.88
N GLU A 875 63.29 15.57 -15.09
CA GLU A 875 63.94 15.97 -16.35
C GLU A 875 64.10 17.49 -16.45
N VAL A 876 63.07 18.24 -16.06
CA VAL A 876 63.08 19.71 -16.07
C VAL A 876 64.06 20.27 -15.02
N ASP A 877 64.03 19.74 -13.78
CA ASP A 877 64.98 20.14 -12.74
C ASP A 877 66.43 19.82 -13.15
N GLY A 878 66.65 18.68 -13.82
CA GLY A 878 67.96 18.28 -14.37
C GLY A 878 68.43 19.19 -15.50
N PHE A 879 67.55 19.49 -16.47
CA PHE A 879 67.84 20.41 -17.58
C PHE A 879 68.17 21.82 -17.07
N LEU A 880 67.38 22.35 -16.12
CA LEU A 880 67.60 23.68 -15.53
C LEU A 880 68.90 23.73 -14.72
N SER A 881 69.23 22.67 -13.99
CA SER A 881 70.50 22.56 -13.26
C SER A 881 71.70 22.57 -14.22
N ALA A 882 71.62 21.84 -15.33
CA ALA A 882 72.65 21.86 -16.37
C ALA A 882 72.79 23.24 -17.05
N LEU A 883 71.66 23.91 -17.32
CA LEU A 883 71.63 25.24 -17.93
C LEU A 883 72.19 26.33 -17.01
N ARG A 884 72.01 26.19 -15.68
CA ARG A 884 72.61 27.09 -14.67
C ARG A 884 74.11 26.85 -14.50
N ALA A 885 74.59 25.63 -14.73
CA ALA A 885 76.00 25.26 -14.62
C ALA A 885 76.83 25.65 -15.86
N SER A 886 76.21 25.70 -17.06
CA SER A 886 76.82 26.21 -18.30
C SER A 886 76.91 27.73 -18.32
#